data_AF-A0A5C7UWZ4-F1
#
_entry.id   AF-A0A5C7UWZ4-F1
#
_cell.length_a   1.000
_cell.length_b   1.000
_cell.length_c   1.000
_cell.angle_alpha   90.00
_cell.angle_beta   90.00
_cell.angle_gamma   90.00
#
_symmetry.space_group_name_H-M   'P 1'
#
loop_
_entity.id
_entity.type
_entity.pdbx_description
1 polymer ?
#
loop_
_entity_poly.entity_id
_entity_poly.type
_entity_poly.pdbx_seq_one_letter_code
_entity_poly.pdbx_strand_id
1 'polypeptide(L)'
;MKHMRWLLCAALLLLVGVARAASVLFIATGNVPQGKFHQLAEIARPHGIEVEVRYLNSLPADVDAGLWRGRDAVFFDSYQQDEVRDRLVRALPGLAAPNAWLYDARPAWGGGLPEAVARRLITYYASGGRQNYEGFFATLAAQLKGGDALAAAPEPVVFPKTGIYHPRWPGLVTGDVHAYLRAQGVDRAAAGHKPVIAIALHQQYIGSMQTAYIDDMVARVEAGGAVALPFYTPMMGEGGFPKVLQPGGPGTPVLADLLINTQITLNADERRAEFERLGLPVIQAMTYRRGDEAEWAASQQGIATMDVPFYLAQAEYAGITDIQVASATRKGDEQIMPITAQAAAVAAKALNLIKLQRKPNADKRVAVMFWNYPAGEKNLSASFLNVPRSLQTTLAAMAASGYRTEVPPDETHLITLLQRLLAPAYRGGELEPLLRDGLAALLPVKDYRAWLAGLPRPTQEALASAWGAPEKSPWVLRQNGVDYFVIPRLELGHITLLPQPGRSGMAPGSKDARAKEKEIYHSTTDLPPHHYLATYLWTRRHNDALVHYGTHGTQEWLPGKERGLSVYDAPLLALGDIPVAYPYIADNIGEATQAKRRGRATIISHQTPPFAPGGLHEALTQMHDLLHQWQAQDEGAVRERMASDLLAAAKKERVIADMGWTEARAKAQFADFVQELHNHLHELAQTAQPQGLHTLGRAPEELHRLGTVLLMLGSDFWEAAARHAGVPAADLDEALIGPWDRLAQTVPYQLLKKHVVDGEATNDLPEQLQKALQKAAQVYADIGAQNELKGLLTVLDGRYLATSYGGDPIKNPDAYPTGRNLYGFDPSRIPTKQAWEAGKQAAENMLAEHRKLHGKQPTKLTFSLWSVETMRHFGMLEAQALWLLGVEPVWDQGGRVTGVKLVDRERLG
;
A
#
# COMPACT_ATOMS: atom_id res chain seq x y z
N MET A 1 -31.16 -79.98 -24.44
CA MET A 1 -29.91 -79.43 -23.84
C MET A 1 -29.51 -78.01 -24.30
N LYS A 2 -30.28 -77.29 -25.14
CA LYS A 2 -29.97 -75.89 -25.53
C LYS A 2 -30.68 -74.81 -24.68
N HIS A 3 -31.79 -75.13 -24.02
CA HIS A 3 -32.52 -74.17 -23.17
C HIS A 3 -31.96 -74.00 -21.75
N MET A 4 -31.19 -74.97 -21.24
CA MET A 4 -30.56 -74.87 -19.90
C MET A 4 -29.36 -73.90 -19.87
N ARG A 5 -28.68 -73.69 -21.01
CA ARG A 5 -27.52 -72.79 -21.11
C ARG A 5 -27.90 -71.29 -21.17
N TRP A 6 -29.08 -70.96 -21.70
CA TRP A 6 -29.57 -69.58 -21.75
C TRP A 6 -30.10 -69.08 -20.40
N LEU A 7 -30.75 -69.96 -19.63
CA LEU A 7 -31.19 -69.63 -18.26
C LEU A 7 -30.02 -69.48 -17.28
N LEU A 8 -28.92 -70.23 -17.44
CA LEU A 8 -27.72 -70.03 -16.64
C LEU A 8 -26.97 -68.73 -16.98
N CYS A 9 -26.90 -68.33 -18.25
CA CYS A 9 -26.27 -67.04 -18.62
C CYS A 9 -27.13 -65.83 -18.19
N ALA A 10 -28.46 -65.93 -18.22
CA ALA A 10 -29.35 -64.88 -17.72
C ALA A 10 -29.34 -64.80 -16.18
N ALA A 11 -29.21 -65.93 -15.48
CA ALA A 11 -29.03 -65.96 -14.02
C ALA A 11 -27.66 -65.43 -13.57
N LEU A 12 -26.60 -65.65 -14.36
CA LEU A 12 -25.26 -65.09 -14.10
C LEU A 12 -25.18 -63.58 -14.35
N LEU A 13 -25.99 -63.02 -15.27
CA LEU A 13 -26.13 -61.57 -15.46
C LEU A 13 -27.03 -60.90 -14.39
N LEU A 14 -27.93 -61.64 -13.75
CA LEU A 14 -28.73 -61.16 -12.60
C LEU A 14 -28.02 -61.30 -11.25
N LEU A 15 -26.88 -62.01 -11.20
CA LEU A 15 -26.03 -62.16 -10.00
C LEU A 15 -24.88 -61.15 -9.92
N VAL A 16 -24.66 -60.35 -10.97
CA VAL A 16 -23.84 -59.13 -10.86
C VAL A 16 -24.74 -58.04 -10.28
N GLY A 17 -24.99 -58.11 -8.98
CA GLY A 17 -25.48 -56.94 -8.25
C GLY A 17 -24.52 -55.80 -8.56
N VAL A 18 -25.02 -54.73 -9.19
CA VAL A 18 -24.24 -53.50 -9.35
C VAL A 18 -23.93 -53.05 -7.91
N ALA A 19 -22.70 -53.30 -7.47
CA ALA A 19 -22.28 -52.92 -6.14
C ALA A 19 -22.45 -51.40 -6.02
N ARG A 20 -23.44 -50.99 -5.23
CA ARG A 20 -23.73 -49.58 -4.99
C ARG A 20 -22.47 -48.94 -4.40
N ALA A 21 -22.02 -47.84 -4.98
CA ALA A 21 -20.92 -47.07 -4.41
C ALA A 21 -21.30 -46.58 -3.01
N ALA A 22 -20.37 -46.66 -2.06
CA ALA A 22 -20.57 -46.13 -0.73
C ALA A 22 -20.63 -44.60 -0.77
N SER A 23 -21.66 -44.00 -0.16
CA SER A 23 -21.87 -42.55 -0.12
C SER A 23 -21.15 -41.97 1.09
N VAL A 24 -20.14 -41.14 0.86
CA VAL A 24 -19.35 -40.47 1.91
C VAL A 24 -19.62 -38.98 1.87
N LEU A 25 -20.12 -38.43 2.98
CA LEU A 25 -20.45 -37.02 3.10
C LEU A 25 -19.36 -36.25 3.86
N PHE A 26 -18.87 -35.17 3.27
CA PHE A 26 -18.04 -34.18 3.92
C PHE A 26 -18.84 -32.94 4.29
N ILE A 27 -18.70 -32.49 5.54
CA ILE A 27 -19.14 -31.17 5.98
C ILE A 27 -17.93 -30.25 6.01
N ALA A 28 -17.99 -29.15 5.26
CA ALA A 28 -16.88 -28.20 5.14
C ALA A 28 -17.30 -26.75 5.43
N THR A 29 -16.35 -25.90 5.80
CA THR A 29 -16.56 -24.45 5.95
C THR A 29 -16.03 -23.67 4.75
N GLY A 30 -16.45 -22.41 4.61
CA GLY A 30 -16.14 -21.60 3.41
C GLY A 30 -14.65 -21.29 3.18
N ASN A 31 -13.78 -21.61 4.15
CA ASN A 31 -12.32 -21.52 4.02
C ASN A 31 -11.67 -22.76 3.36
N VAL A 32 -12.42 -23.85 3.17
CA VAL A 32 -11.93 -25.06 2.49
C VAL A 32 -12.16 -24.95 0.97
N PRO A 33 -11.12 -25.05 0.13
CA PRO A 33 -11.27 -24.91 -1.32
C PRO A 33 -12.19 -25.98 -1.93
N GLN A 34 -13.14 -25.57 -2.78
CA GLN A 34 -14.06 -26.49 -3.46
C GLN A 34 -13.36 -27.50 -4.36
N GLY A 35 -12.30 -27.08 -5.07
CA GLY A 35 -11.55 -27.97 -5.96
C GLY A 35 -10.87 -29.15 -5.27
N LYS A 36 -10.70 -29.07 -3.94
CA LYS A 36 -10.26 -30.23 -3.13
C LYS A 36 -11.23 -31.41 -3.30
N PHE A 37 -12.54 -31.17 -3.22
CA PHE A 37 -13.54 -32.23 -3.25
C PHE A 37 -13.71 -32.85 -4.64
N HIS A 38 -13.45 -32.09 -5.71
CA HIS A 38 -13.37 -32.64 -7.06
C HIS A 38 -12.24 -33.66 -7.19
N GLN A 39 -11.06 -33.36 -6.65
CA GLN A 39 -9.94 -34.30 -6.63
C GLN A 39 -10.22 -35.50 -5.71
N LEU A 40 -10.81 -35.28 -4.54
CA LEU A 40 -11.20 -36.38 -3.65
C LEU A 40 -12.20 -37.32 -4.32
N ALA A 41 -13.18 -36.80 -5.06
CA ALA A 41 -14.14 -37.62 -5.80
C ALA A 41 -13.47 -38.46 -6.91
N GLU A 42 -12.46 -37.92 -7.60
CA GLU A 42 -11.67 -38.67 -8.58
C GLU A 42 -10.89 -39.81 -7.92
N ILE A 43 -10.21 -39.52 -6.80
CA ILE A 43 -9.40 -40.50 -6.06
C ILE A 43 -10.29 -41.57 -5.40
N ALA A 44 -11.48 -41.22 -4.94
CA ALA A 44 -12.41 -42.13 -4.28
C ALA A 44 -13.06 -43.14 -5.26
N ARG A 45 -13.23 -42.76 -6.53
CA ARG A 45 -14.00 -43.52 -7.53
C ARG A 45 -13.48 -44.95 -7.73
N PRO A 46 -12.17 -45.22 -7.88
CA PRO A 46 -11.64 -46.59 -7.98
C PRO A 46 -11.91 -47.46 -6.74
N HIS A 47 -12.15 -46.85 -5.57
CA HIS A 47 -12.47 -47.55 -4.33
C HIS A 47 -13.98 -47.85 -4.18
N GLY A 48 -14.80 -47.45 -5.16
CA GLY A 48 -16.25 -47.61 -5.10
C GLY A 48 -16.89 -46.67 -4.08
N ILE A 49 -16.31 -45.47 -3.89
CA ILE A 49 -16.81 -44.45 -2.99
C ILE A 49 -17.26 -43.23 -3.81
N GLU A 50 -18.46 -42.74 -3.53
CA GLU A 50 -18.99 -41.48 -4.02
C GLU A 50 -18.79 -40.40 -2.94
N VAL A 51 -18.13 -39.30 -3.32
CA VAL A 51 -17.84 -38.18 -2.42
C VAL A 51 -18.90 -37.11 -2.61
N GLU A 52 -19.58 -36.76 -1.53
CA GLU A 52 -20.47 -35.61 -1.47
C GLU A 52 -19.93 -34.59 -0.46
N VAL A 53 -20.12 -33.30 -0.76
CA VAL A 53 -19.77 -32.21 0.16
C VAL A 53 -20.98 -31.32 0.41
N ARG A 54 -21.12 -30.84 1.64
CA ARG A 54 -22.03 -29.75 2.00
C ARG A 54 -21.26 -28.69 2.77
N TYR A 55 -21.36 -27.46 2.29
CA TYR A 55 -20.74 -26.32 2.95
C TYR A 55 -21.66 -25.78 4.05
N LEU A 56 -21.10 -25.43 5.21
CA LEU A 56 -21.85 -25.04 6.40
C LEU A 56 -22.83 -23.88 6.14
N ASN A 57 -22.39 -22.89 5.38
CA ASN A 57 -23.17 -21.72 4.98
C ASN A 57 -24.32 -22.04 3.99
N SER A 58 -24.25 -23.17 3.29
CA SER A 58 -25.31 -23.62 2.38
C SER A 58 -26.40 -24.43 3.11
N LEU A 59 -26.16 -24.85 4.35
CA LEU A 59 -27.12 -25.60 5.15
C LEU A 59 -28.13 -24.64 5.81
N PRO A 60 -29.42 -25.03 5.93
CA PRO A 60 -30.41 -24.31 6.73
C PRO A 60 -29.99 -24.16 8.19
N ALA A 61 -30.50 -23.12 8.87
CA ALA A 61 -30.20 -22.87 10.28
C ALA A 61 -30.78 -23.91 11.23
N ASP A 62 -31.83 -24.59 10.79
CA ASP A 62 -32.60 -25.59 11.52
C ASP A 62 -32.37 -27.01 10.98
N VAL A 63 -31.26 -27.24 10.26
CA VAL A 63 -30.92 -28.55 9.68
C VAL A 63 -30.96 -29.67 10.73
N ASP A 64 -31.65 -30.76 10.40
CA ASP A 64 -31.92 -31.88 11.32
C ASP A 64 -31.13 -33.16 10.95
N ALA A 65 -31.40 -34.25 11.68
CA ALA A 65 -30.75 -35.54 11.47
C ALA A 65 -31.01 -36.17 10.09
N GLY A 66 -31.97 -35.65 9.31
CA GLY A 66 -32.21 -36.05 7.93
C GLY A 66 -30.99 -35.85 7.03
N LEU A 67 -30.07 -34.96 7.40
CA LEU A 67 -28.78 -34.74 6.73
C LEU A 67 -27.94 -36.02 6.57
N TRP A 68 -28.06 -36.96 7.52
CA TRP A 68 -27.25 -38.19 7.57
C TRP A 68 -27.88 -39.38 6.84
N ARG A 69 -29.12 -39.26 6.37
CA ARG A 69 -29.87 -40.39 5.79
C ARG A 69 -29.18 -40.90 4.52
N GLY A 70 -28.91 -42.20 4.48
CA GLY A 70 -28.33 -42.87 3.31
C GLY A 70 -26.83 -42.63 3.11
N ARG A 71 -26.12 -42.15 4.14
CA ARG A 71 -24.67 -41.96 4.15
C ARG A 71 -23.98 -43.14 4.83
N ASP A 72 -22.94 -43.67 4.18
CA ASP A 72 -22.15 -44.79 4.68
C ASP A 72 -20.99 -44.32 5.58
N ALA A 73 -20.52 -43.08 5.41
CA ALA A 73 -19.63 -42.40 6.35
C ALA A 73 -19.78 -40.87 6.28
N VAL A 74 -19.41 -40.17 7.36
CA VAL A 74 -19.48 -38.70 7.46
C VAL A 74 -18.18 -38.13 8.01
N PHE A 75 -17.64 -37.08 7.40
CA PHE A 75 -16.41 -36.44 7.85
C PHE A 75 -16.54 -34.92 7.95
N PHE A 76 -15.90 -34.33 8.95
CA PHE A 76 -15.92 -32.88 9.19
C PHE A 76 -14.56 -32.27 8.83
N ASP A 77 -14.52 -31.51 7.74
CA ASP A 77 -13.36 -30.79 7.21
C ASP A 77 -13.48 -29.29 7.57
N SER A 78 -13.03 -28.93 8.77
CA SER A 78 -12.99 -27.53 9.20
C SER A 78 -11.99 -27.31 10.34
N TYR A 79 -11.38 -26.12 10.39
CA TYR A 79 -10.71 -25.63 11.60
C TYR A 79 -11.68 -24.90 12.55
N GLN A 80 -12.87 -24.52 12.07
CA GLN A 80 -13.92 -23.80 12.81
C GLN A 80 -14.91 -24.79 13.42
N GLN A 81 -14.41 -25.73 14.21
CA GLN A 81 -15.22 -26.86 14.68
C GLN A 81 -16.38 -26.42 15.58
N ASP A 82 -16.20 -25.38 16.39
CA ASP A 82 -17.26 -24.86 17.26
C ASP A 82 -18.42 -24.29 16.43
N GLU A 83 -18.13 -23.54 15.36
CA GLU A 83 -19.15 -23.03 14.44
C GLU A 83 -19.92 -24.18 13.76
N VAL A 84 -19.21 -25.23 13.36
CA VAL A 84 -19.82 -26.42 12.77
C VAL A 84 -20.72 -27.13 13.79
N ARG A 85 -20.26 -27.29 15.04
CA ARG A 85 -21.03 -27.91 16.13
C ARG A 85 -22.29 -27.12 16.45
N ASP A 86 -22.19 -25.80 16.57
CA ASP A 86 -23.31 -24.92 16.86
C ASP A 86 -24.36 -24.96 15.74
N ARG A 87 -23.91 -24.90 14.48
CA ARG A 87 -24.81 -24.97 13.32
C ARG A 87 -25.51 -26.31 13.19
N LEU A 88 -24.86 -27.40 13.60
CA LEU A 88 -25.37 -28.76 13.46
C LEU A 88 -25.92 -29.35 14.76
N VAL A 89 -26.18 -28.52 15.78
CA VAL A 89 -26.60 -28.96 17.12
C VAL A 89 -27.84 -29.87 17.11
N ARG A 90 -28.77 -29.67 16.16
CA ARG A 90 -29.97 -30.51 15.97
C ARG A 90 -29.73 -31.77 15.14
N ALA A 91 -28.74 -31.74 14.25
CA ALA A 91 -28.43 -32.86 13.37
C ALA A 91 -27.49 -33.86 14.05
N LEU A 92 -26.42 -33.40 14.71
CA LEU A 92 -25.34 -34.23 15.27
C LEU A 92 -25.81 -35.39 16.17
N PRO A 93 -26.81 -35.25 17.05
CA PRO A 93 -27.29 -36.35 17.88
C PRO A 93 -27.79 -37.57 17.09
N GLY A 94 -28.25 -37.37 15.84
CA GLY A 94 -28.72 -38.43 14.97
C GLY A 94 -27.63 -39.09 14.10
N LEU A 95 -26.36 -38.71 14.24
CA LEU A 95 -25.27 -39.23 13.42
C LEU A 95 -24.80 -40.61 13.93
N ALA A 96 -25.29 -41.68 13.31
CA ALA A 96 -24.90 -43.05 13.62
C ALA A 96 -23.85 -43.66 12.67
N ALA A 97 -23.69 -43.11 11.47
CA ALA A 97 -22.71 -43.58 10.49
C ALA A 97 -21.26 -43.36 10.98
N PRO A 98 -20.29 -44.21 10.58
CA PRO A 98 -18.87 -44.00 10.85
C PRO A 98 -18.44 -42.57 10.55
N ASN A 99 -17.83 -41.90 11.52
CA ASN A 99 -17.49 -40.49 11.36
C ASN A 99 -16.20 -40.06 12.07
N ALA A 100 -15.57 -39.01 11.56
CA ALA A 100 -14.40 -38.39 12.18
C ALA A 100 -14.30 -36.88 11.91
N TRP A 101 -13.71 -36.16 12.86
CA TRP A 101 -13.41 -34.74 12.80
C TRP A 101 -11.93 -34.56 12.43
N LEU A 102 -11.66 -34.03 11.23
CA LEU A 102 -10.39 -34.24 10.53
C LEU A 102 -9.27 -33.24 10.90
N TYR A 103 -9.61 -32.07 11.43
CA TYR A 103 -8.65 -31.00 11.79
C TYR A 103 -8.80 -30.50 13.24
N ASP A 104 -9.41 -31.29 14.12
CA ASP A 104 -9.60 -30.93 15.53
C ASP A 104 -8.29 -31.14 16.32
N ALA A 105 -7.99 -30.23 17.26
CA ALA A 105 -6.87 -30.35 18.18
C ALA A 105 -6.98 -31.60 19.07
N ARG A 106 -8.22 -32.04 19.33
CA ARG A 106 -8.53 -33.33 19.95
C ARG A 106 -9.52 -34.07 19.04
N PRO A 107 -9.02 -34.81 18.03
CA PRO A 107 -9.88 -35.46 17.06
C PRO A 107 -10.94 -36.33 17.72
N ALA A 108 -12.20 -36.10 17.35
CA ALA A 108 -13.33 -36.92 17.74
C ALA A 108 -13.71 -37.85 16.58
N TRP A 109 -14.23 -39.02 16.90
CA TRP A 109 -14.80 -39.98 15.94
C TRP A 109 -15.93 -40.76 16.59
N GLY A 110 -16.77 -41.40 15.77
CA GLY A 110 -17.95 -42.10 16.23
C GLY A 110 -18.54 -43.05 15.19
N GLY A 111 -19.75 -43.54 15.45
CA GLY A 111 -20.50 -44.39 14.52
C GLY A 111 -19.86 -45.76 14.27
N GLY A 112 -19.18 -46.32 15.27
CA GLY A 112 -18.56 -47.65 15.18
C GLY A 112 -17.19 -47.67 14.49
N LEU A 113 -16.58 -46.52 14.21
CA LEU A 113 -15.23 -46.44 13.64
C LEU A 113 -14.16 -46.84 14.69
N PRO A 114 -13.35 -47.89 14.46
CA PRO A 114 -12.31 -48.29 15.41
C PRO A 114 -11.25 -47.20 15.58
N GLU A 115 -10.74 -47.00 16.80
CA GLU A 115 -9.79 -45.92 17.10
C GLU A 115 -8.55 -45.92 16.20
N ALA A 116 -7.92 -47.07 15.99
CA ALA A 116 -6.73 -47.17 15.13
C ALA A 116 -7.01 -46.74 13.68
N VAL A 117 -8.18 -47.14 13.15
CA VAL A 117 -8.63 -46.76 11.80
C VAL A 117 -8.97 -45.27 11.75
N ALA A 118 -9.69 -44.75 12.75
CA ALA A 118 -10.03 -43.33 12.84
C ALA A 118 -8.77 -42.45 12.83
N ARG A 119 -7.80 -42.76 13.70
CA ARG A 119 -6.52 -42.03 13.77
C ARG A 119 -5.75 -42.09 12.46
N ARG A 120 -5.75 -43.23 11.78
CA ARG A 120 -5.09 -43.39 10.47
C ARG A 120 -5.77 -42.55 9.40
N LEU A 121 -7.10 -42.59 9.31
CA LEU A 121 -7.89 -41.76 8.39
C LEU A 121 -7.65 -40.26 8.64
N ILE A 122 -7.69 -39.82 9.90
CA ILE A 122 -7.39 -38.45 10.29
C ILE A 122 -5.97 -38.06 9.84
N THR A 123 -4.99 -38.93 10.07
CA THR A 123 -3.59 -38.64 9.71
C THR A 123 -3.38 -38.52 8.20
N TYR A 124 -3.97 -39.43 7.41
CA TYR A 124 -3.95 -39.30 5.95
C TYR A 124 -4.58 -37.97 5.50
N TYR A 125 -5.76 -37.66 6.02
CA TYR A 125 -6.50 -36.49 5.58
C TYR A 125 -5.80 -35.17 5.97
N ALA A 126 -5.31 -35.09 7.21
CA ALA A 126 -4.60 -33.93 7.72
C ALA A 126 -3.28 -33.68 6.98
N SER A 127 -2.57 -34.76 6.61
CA SER A 127 -1.35 -34.68 5.81
C SER A 127 -1.67 -34.27 4.36
N GLY A 128 -2.75 -34.80 3.79
CA GLY A 128 -3.22 -34.48 2.45
C GLY A 128 -2.26 -34.92 1.33
N GLY A 129 -2.56 -34.51 0.09
CA GLY A 129 -1.85 -34.96 -1.10
C GLY A 129 -2.36 -36.30 -1.62
N ARG A 130 -2.11 -36.58 -2.90
CA ARG A 130 -2.72 -37.71 -3.64
C ARG A 130 -2.51 -39.06 -2.96
N GLN A 131 -1.26 -39.41 -2.61
CA GLN A 131 -0.93 -40.67 -1.96
C GLN A 131 -1.68 -40.87 -0.63
N ASN A 132 -1.78 -39.82 0.18
CA ASN A 132 -2.49 -39.91 1.45
C ASN A 132 -4.00 -40.03 1.25
N TYR A 133 -4.59 -39.33 0.28
CA TYR A 133 -6.02 -39.48 -0.02
C TYR A 133 -6.36 -40.84 -0.62
N GLU A 134 -5.48 -41.41 -1.46
CA GLU A 134 -5.60 -42.80 -1.92
C GLU A 134 -5.57 -43.76 -0.73
N GLY A 135 -4.63 -43.57 0.20
CA GLY A 135 -4.57 -44.32 1.46
C GLY A 135 -5.81 -44.16 2.33
N PHE A 136 -6.36 -42.93 2.42
CA PHE A 136 -7.61 -42.63 3.12
C PHE A 136 -8.77 -43.43 2.55
N PHE A 137 -9.00 -43.35 1.23
CA PHE A 137 -10.14 -44.03 0.60
C PHE A 137 -9.95 -45.55 0.52
N ALA A 138 -8.73 -46.06 0.36
CA ALA A 138 -8.44 -47.49 0.46
C ALA A 138 -8.76 -48.04 1.87
N THR A 139 -8.29 -47.34 2.91
CA THR A 139 -8.54 -47.69 4.33
C THR A 139 -10.03 -47.63 4.64
N LEU A 140 -10.71 -46.57 4.22
CA LEU A 140 -12.15 -46.40 4.43
C LEU A 140 -12.96 -47.47 3.69
N ALA A 141 -12.65 -47.76 2.43
CA ALA A 141 -13.34 -48.77 1.65
C ALA A 141 -13.17 -50.17 2.26
N ALA A 142 -11.98 -50.51 2.76
CA ALA A 142 -11.75 -51.76 3.47
C ALA A 142 -12.56 -51.83 4.78
N GLN A 143 -12.59 -50.74 5.55
CA GLN A 143 -13.40 -50.63 6.77
C GLN A 143 -14.89 -50.83 6.49
N LEU A 144 -15.44 -50.17 5.47
CA LEU A 144 -16.87 -50.27 5.09
C LEU A 144 -17.24 -51.66 4.56
N LYS A 145 -16.28 -52.41 4.01
CA LYS A 145 -16.47 -53.80 3.55
C LYS A 145 -16.22 -54.85 4.65
N GLY A 146 -15.83 -54.43 5.86
CA GLY A 146 -15.47 -55.32 6.96
C GLY A 146 -14.15 -56.08 6.77
N GLY A 147 -13.24 -55.57 5.92
CA GLY A 147 -11.90 -56.12 5.70
C GLY A 147 -10.85 -55.54 6.67
N ASP A 148 -9.59 -55.96 6.51
CA ASP A 148 -8.46 -55.40 7.28
C ASP A 148 -8.11 -53.98 6.77
N ALA A 149 -8.67 -52.97 7.42
CA ALA A 149 -8.49 -51.57 7.06
C ALA A 149 -7.04 -51.09 7.20
N LEU A 150 -6.27 -51.60 8.16
CA LEU A 150 -4.90 -51.13 8.43
C LEU A 150 -3.88 -51.72 7.44
N ALA A 151 -4.17 -52.87 6.85
CA ALA A 151 -3.35 -53.47 5.80
C ALA A 151 -3.69 -52.96 4.38
N ALA A 152 -4.77 -52.19 4.21
CA ALA A 152 -5.31 -51.79 2.91
C ALA A 152 -4.44 -50.77 2.15
N ALA A 153 -3.52 -50.08 2.82
CA ALA A 153 -2.64 -49.07 2.23
C ALA A 153 -1.29 -48.97 2.99
N PRO A 154 -0.25 -48.34 2.41
CA PRO A 154 1.00 -48.00 3.13
C PRO A 154 0.78 -46.93 4.19
N GLU A 155 1.64 -46.82 5.22
CA GLU A 155 1.52 -45.80 6.27
C GLU A 155 1.43 -44.34 5.74
N PRO A 156 0.71 -43.43 6.43
CA PRO A 156 0.58 -42.03 6.02
C PRO A 156 1.93 -41.31 5.88
N VAL A 157 2.07 -40.52 4.81
CA VAL A 157 3.21 -39.62 4.63
C VAL A 157 2.89 -38.30 5.33
N VAL A 158 3.55 -38.03 6.46
CA VAL A 158 3.33 -36.82 7.25
C VAL A 158 4.27 -35.70 6.78
N PHE A 159 3.69 -34.60 6.29
CA PHE A 159 4.48 -33.41 5.96
C PHE A 159 4.97 -32.72 7.24
N PRO A 160 6.22 -32.22 7.26
CA PRO A 160 6.72 -31.42 8.39
C PRO A 160 5.89 -30.14 8.53
N LYS A 161 5.85 -29.54 9.73
CA LYS A 161 5.14 -28.26 9.96
C LYS A 161 5.77 -27.08 9.20
N THR A 162 7.06 -27.19 8.93
CA THR A 162 7.84 -26.23 8.15
C THR A 162 8.59 -27.02 7.10
N GLY A 163 8.49 -26.61 5.84
CA GLY A 163 9.09 -27.37 4.75
C GLY A 163 9.19 -26.59 3.46
N ILE A 164 9.95 -27.16 2.54
CA ILE A 164 10.15 -26.68 1.18
C ILE A 164 9.40 -27.61 0.27
N TYR A 165 8.60 -27.02 -0.60
CA TYR A 165 7.85 -27.71 -1.63
C TYR A 165 8.53 -27.52 -2.97
N HIS A 166 8.58 -28.59 -3.78
CA HIS A 166 8.92 -28.46 -5.18
C HIS A 166 8.29 -29.60 -5.98
N PRO A 167 7.62 -29.34 -7.12
CA PRO A 167 6.85 -30.36 -7.86
C PRO A 167 7.71 -31.52 -8.38
N ARG A 168 9.02 -31.28 -8.57
CA ARG A 168 9.99 -32.29 -9.02
C ARG A 168 10.83 -32.90 -7.89
N TRP A 169 10.62 -32.51 -6.63
CA TRP A 169 11.36 -33.07 -5.51
C TRP A 169 10.78 -34.44 -5.11
N PRO A 170 11.61 -35.46 -4.82
CA PRO A 170 11.12 -36.75 -4.34
C PRO A 170 10.27 -36.59 -3.07
N GLY A 171 9.02 -37.07 -3.10
CA GLY A 171 8.07 -36.90 -2.00
C GLY A 171 7.50 -35.48 -1.84
N LEU A 172 7.72 -34.60 -2.82
CA LEU A 172 7.26 -33.20 -2.93
C LEU A 172 7.81 -32.22 -1.89
N VAL A 173 8.12 -32.69 -0.67
CA VAL A 173 8.48 -31.84 0.47
C VAL A 173 9.78 -32.32 1.13
N THR A 174 10.63 -31.37 1.53
CA THR A 174 11.77 -31.60 2.42
C THR A 174 11.80 -30.58 3.56
N GLY A 175 12.28 -31.01 4.74
CA GLY A 175 12.54 -30.13 5.88
C GLY A 175 13.93 -29.52 5.89
N ASP A 176 14.84 -29.96 5.00
CA ASP A 176 16.23 -29.48 4.97
C ASP A 176 16.46 -28.49 3.81
N VAL A 177 16.48 -27.20 4.15
CA VAL A 177 16.72 -26.10 3.22
C VAL A 177 18.11 -26.12 2.60
N HIS A 178 19.12 -26.53 3.36
CA HIS A 178 20.49 -26.56 2.87
C HIS A 178 20.69 -27.72 1.90
N ALA A 179 20.10 -28.89 2.16
CA ALA A 179 20.11 -30.01 1.22
C ALA A 179 19.37 -29.67 -0.07
N TYR A 180 18.21 -29.00 0.03
CA TYR A 180 17.48 -28.53 -1.14
C TYR A 180 18.34 -27.57 -1.99
N LEU A 181 18.90 -26.52 -1.39
CA LEU A 181 19.71 -25.55 -2.12
C LEU A 181 20.97 -26.17 -2.75
N ARG A 182 21.66 -27.08 -2.04
CA ARG A 182 22.79 -27.84 -2.61
C ARG A 182 22.38 -28.67 -3.82
N ALA A 183 21.24 -29.35 -3.77
CA ALA A 183 20.72 -30.12 -4.90
C ALA A 183 20.36 -29.24 -6.11
N GLN A 184 20.00 -27.97 -5.88
CA GLN A 184 19.77 -26.98 -6.92
C GLN A 184 21.07 -26.30 -7.44
N GLY A 185 22.22 -26.70 -6.91
CA GLY A 185 23.53 -26.13 -7.26
C GLY A 185 23.75 -24.72 -6.69
N VAL A 186 23.11 -24.40 -5.56
CA VAL A 186 23.30 -23.12 -4.86
C VAL A 186 24.25 -23.34 -3.68
N ASP A 187 25.44 -22.74 -3.78
CA ASP A 187 26.29 -22.46 -2.64
C ASP A 187 26.22 -20.96 -2.33
N ARG A 188 25.59 -20.59 -1.21
CA ARG A 188 25.44 -19.18 -0.80
C ARG A 188 26.76 -18.51 -0.44
N ALA A 189 27.83 -19.27 -0.18
CA ALA A 189 29.16 -18.72 0.04
C ALA A 189 29.90 -18.41 -1.27
N ALA A 190 29.48 -18.99 -2.39
CA ALA A 190 30.13 -18.80 -3.69
C ALA A 190 29.78 -17.43 -4.30
N ALA A 191 30.80 -16.71 -4.76
CA ALA A 191 30.61 -15.50 -5.54
C ALA A 191 29.83 -15.82 -6.84
N GLY A 192 28.78 -15.05 -7.14
CA GLY A 192 27.99 -15.24 -8.35
C GLY A 192 27.04 -16.45 -8.33
N HIS A 193 26.70 -17.00 -7.16
CA HIS A 193 25.70 -18.07 -7.04
C HIS A 193 24.39 -17.74 -7.78
N LYS A 194 23.66 -18.77 -8.23
CA LYS A 194 22.34 -18.58 -8.85
C LYS A 194 21.41 -17.79 -7.92
N PRO A 195 20.60 -16.86 -8.44
CA PRO A 195 19.66 -16.14 -7.61
C PRO A 195 18.60 -17.06 -7.02
N VAL A 196 18.17 -16.77 -5.80
CA VAL A 196 17.15 -17.56 -5.10
C VAL A 196 15.92 -16.70 -4.86
N ILE A 197 14.78 -17.10 -5.42
CA ILE A 197 13.47 -16.46 -5.20
C ILE A 197 12.67 -17.36 -4.27
N ALA A 198 12.43 -16.88 -3.06
CA ALA A 198 11.55 -17.56 -2.12
C ALA A 198 10.08 -17.34 -2.52
N ILE A 199 9.25 -18.38 -2.38
CA ILE A 199 7.81 -18.30 -2.64
C ILE A 199 7.09 -18.79 -1.39
N ALA A 200 6.51 -17.89 -0.60
CA ALA A 200 5.79 -18.27 0.62
C ALA A 200 4.38 -18.75 0.28
N LEU A 201 4.03 -20.00 0.59
CA LEU A 201 2.71 -20.58 0.33
C LEU A 201 2.07 -21.20 1.57
N HIS A 202 0.76 -21.45 1.55
CA HIS A 202 0.12 -22.24 2.60
C HIS A 202 0.32 -23.74 2.31
N GLN A 203 0.72 -24.51 3.33
CA GLN A 203 0.86 -25.98 3.22
C GLN A 203 -0.44 -26.66 2.76
N GLN A 204 -1.59 -26.05 3.08
CA GLN A 204 -2.90 -26.51 2.60
C GLN A 204 -2.98 -26.60 1.06
N TYR A 205 -2.25 -25.79 0.28
CA TYR A 205 -2.25 -25.92 -1.18
C TYR A 205 -1.68 -27.27 -1.63
N ILE A 206 -0.61 -27.73 -0.96
CA ILE A 206 -0.04 -29.06 -1.21
C ILE A 206 -1.03 -30.13 -0.75
N GLY A 207 -1.51 -30.00 0.49
CA GLY A 207 -2.43 -30.96 1.09
C GLY A 207 -3.72 -31.12 0.28
N SER A 208 -4.26 -30.05 -0.30
CA SER A 208 -5.49 -30.09 -1.11
C SER A 208 -5.26 -30.30 -2.61
N MET A 209 -4.01 -30.50 -3.05
CA MET A 209 -3.63 -30.62 -4.46
C MET A 209 -4.11 -29.43 -5.30
N GLN A 210 -3.90 -28.23 -4.76
CA GLN A 210 -4.22 -26.93 -5.34
C GLN A 210 -2.93 -26.16 -5.64
N THR A 211 -1.95 -26.83 -6.25
CA THR A 211 -0.59 -26.30 -6.44
C THR A 211 -0.34 -25.72 -7.83
N ALA A 212 -1.28 -25.84 -8.78
CA ALA A 212 -1.04 -25.48 -10.18
C ALA A 212 -0.47 -24.07 -10.38
N TYR A 213 -0.97 -23.08 -9.64
CA TYR A 213 -0.41 -21.72 -9.62
C TYR A 213 1.01 -21.64 -9.04
N ILE A 214 1.29 -22.35 -7.95
CA ILE A 214 2.64 -22.40 -7.34
C ILE A 214 3.62 -23.08 -8.30
N ASP A 215 3.19 -24.17 -8.94
CA ASP A 215 3.99 -24.93 -9.91
C ASP A 215 4.33 -24.07 -11.15
N ASP A 216 3.37 -23.29 -11.65
CA ASP A 216 3.59 -22.31 -12.73
C ASP A 216 4.58 -21.21 -12.30
N MET A 217 4.43 -20.65 -11.09
CA MET A 217 5.36 -19.63 -10.58
C MET A 217 6.79 -20.18 -10.42
N VAL A 218 6.93 -21.42 -9.92
CA VAL A 218 8.21 -22.14 -9.87
C VAL A 218 8.81 -22.24 -11.27
N ALA A 219 8.03 -22.74 -12.24
CA ALA A 219 8.51 -22.91 -13.61
C ALA A 219 8.96 -21.60 -14.25
N ARG A 220 8.25 -20.48 -14.00
CA ARG A 220 8.63 -19.14 -14.51
C ARG A 220 9.93 -18.64 -13.89
N VAL A 221 10.08 -18.80 -12.58
CA VAL A 221 11.30 -18.45 -11.85
C VAL A 221 12.49 -19.24 -12.38
N GLU A 222 12.34 -20.56 -12.56
CA GLU A 222 13.38 -21.44 -13.08
C GLU A 222 13.74 -21.12 -14.55
N ALA A 223 12.73 -20.85 -15.39
CA ALA A 223 12.94 -20.43 -16.78
C ALA A 223 13.67 -19.08 -16.88
N GLY A 224 13.51 -18.21 -15.87
CA GLY A 224 14.26 -16.96 -15.72
C GLY A 224 15.71 -17.12 -15.24
N GLY A 225 16.17 -18.35 -14.99
CA GLY A 225 17.54 -18.65 -14.54
C GLY A 225 17.76 -18.53 -13.02
N ALA A 226 16.70 -18.34 -12.24
CA ALA A 226 16.74 -18.33 -10.78
C ALA A 226 16.34 -19.69 -10.20
N VAL A 227 16.70 -19.95 -8.95
CA VAL A 227 16.24 -21.10 -8.17
C VAL A 227 14.99 -20.69 -7.40
N ALA A 228 13.90 -21.41 -7.62
CA ALA A 228 12.70 -21.25 -6.81
C ALA A 228 12.89 -21.95 -5.45
N LEU A 229 12.51 -21.27 -4.37
CA LEU A 229 12.44 -21.83 -3.02
C LEU A 229 11.00 -21.69 -2.48
N PRO A 230 10.05 -22.55 -2.90
CA PRO A 230 8.71 -22.55 -2.35
C PRO A 230 8.73 -23.12 -0.95
N PHE A 231 8.26 -22.37 0.03
CA PHE A 231 8.28 -22.80 1.43
C PHE A 231 7.00 -22.44 2.16
N TYR A 232 6.78 -23.12 3.28
CA TYR A 232 5.69 -22.81 4.18
C TYR A 232 6.14 -22.93 5.64
N THR A 233 5.50 -22.14 6.48
CA THR A 233 5.59 -22.20 7.95
C THR A 233 4.19 -22.08 8.53
N PRO A 234 3.94 -22.53 9.77
CA PRO A 234 2.67 -22.29 10.43
C PRO A 234 2.46 -20.77 10.59
N MET A 235 1.26 -20.27 10.27
CA MET A 235 0.95 -18.83 10.32
C MET A 235 1.04 -18.23 11.73
N MET A 236 0.73 -19.02 12.74
CA MET A 236 0.75 -18.62 14.17
C MET A 236 1.85 -19.38 14.95
N GLY A 237 2.84 -19.93 14.24
CA GLY A 237 3.94 -20.66 14.88
C GLY A 237 5.11 -19.74 15.17
N GLU A 238 5.88 -20.05 16.23
CA GLU A 238 7.07 -19.28 16.58
C GLU A 238 8.07 -19.21 15.40
N GLY A 239 8.72 -18.05 15.21
CA GLY A 239 9.88 -17.87 14.33
C GLY A 239 9.62 -17.71 12.83
N GLY A 240 8.39 -17.86 12.36
CA GLY A 240 7.90 -17.44 11.03
C GLY A 240 8.83 -17.70 9.84
N PHE A 241 8.87 -16.78 8.86
CA PHE A 241 9.69 -16.95 7.65
C PHE A 241 11.19 -17.08 7.91
N PRO A 242 11.79 -16.39 8.90
CA PRO A 242 13.21 -16.54 9.17
C PRO A 242 13.64 -17.96 9.57
N LYS A 243 12.75 -18.83 10.05
CA LYS A 243 13.07 -20.26 10.27
C LYS A 243 13.55 -20.98 9.02
N VAL A 244 13.06 -20.57 7.84
CA VAL A 244 13.46 -21.17 6.56
C VAL A 244 14.50 -20.31 5.86
N LEU A 245 14.31 -18.98 5.87
CA LEU A 245 15.13 -18.07 5.08
C LEU A 245 16.44 -17.68 5.78
N GLN A 246 16.53 -17.84 7.10
CA GLN A 246 17.74 -17.56 7.88
C GLN A 246 17.82 -18.50 9.10
N PRO A 247 17.91 -19.83 8.88
CA PRO A 247 17.83 -20.84 9.93
C PRO A 247 18.95 -20.73 10.98
N GLY A 248 20.10 -20.14 10.62
CA GLY A 248 21.21 -19.88 11.53
C GLY A 248 21.00 -18.68 12.47
N GLY A 249 19.89 -17.94 12.33
CA GLY A 249 19.56 -16.78 13.15
C GLY A 249 20.19 -15.47 12.66
N PRO A 250 19.95 -14.36 13.40
CA PRO A 250 20.50 -13.05 13.07
C PRO A 250 22.04 -13.09 12.91
N GLY A 251 22.55 -12.37 11.91
CA GLY A 251 23.99 -12.36 11.58
C GLY A 251 24.45 -13.47 10.64
N THR A 252 23.60 -14.46 10.34
CA THR A 252 23.89 -15.47 9.30
C THR A 252 23.33 -15.06 7.94
N PRO A 253 23.89 -15.55 6.82
CA PRO A 253 23.40 -15.20 5.49
C PRO A 253 21.93 -15.58 5.29
N VAL A 254 21.16 -14.66 4.74
CA VAL A 254 19.80 -14.95 4.28
C VAL A 254 19.89 -15.79 3.00
N LEU A 255 19.06 -16.83 2.90
CA LEU A 255 19.12 -17.85 1.86
C LEU A 255 18.40 -17.46 0.56
N ALA A 256 17.68 -16.35 0.55
CA ALA A 256 16.95 -15.82 -0.60
C ALA A 256 17.37 -14.37 -0.92
N ASP A 257 17.20 -13.99 -2.18
CA ASP A 257 17.49 -12.64 -2.69
C ASP A 257 16.20 -11.80 -2.81
N LEU A 258 15.03 -12.45 -2.93
CA LEU A 258 13.71 -11.84 -3.02
C LEU A 258 12.64 -12.84 -2.53
N LEU A 259 11.53 -12.32 -2.00
CA LEU A 259 10.36 -13.10 -1.59
C LEU A 259 9.12 -12.73 -2.39
N ILE A 260 8.48 -13.73 -2.98
CA ILE A 260 7.12 -13.66 -3.51
C ILE A 260 6.17 -14.20 -2.44
N ASN A 261 5.36 -13.33 -1.87
CA ASN A 261 4.30 -13.72 -0.94
C ASN A 261 3.03 -14.13 -1.70
N THR A 262 2.55 -15.34 -1.43
CA THR A 262 1.30 -15.89 -1.96
C THR A 262 0.22 -16.00 -0.87
N GLN A 263 0.55 -15.65 0.37
CA GLN A 263 -0.31 -15.78 1.54
C GLN A 263 -1.06 -14.48 1.86
N ILE A 264 -2.14 -14.58 2.64
CA ILE A 264 -2.76 -13.45 3.31
C ILE A 264 -1.79 -12.83 4.34
N THR A 265 -1.76 -11.50 4.46
CA THR A 265 -0.97 -10.85 5.52
C THR A 265 -1.81 -10.71 6.78
N LEU A 266 -1.46 -11.49 7.78
CA LEU A 266 -1.96 -11.39 9.15
C LEU A 266 -0.81 -10.95 10.06
N ASN A 267 -1.15 -10.27 11.15
CA ASN A 267 -0.20 -9.75 12.14
C ASN A 267 0.96 -8.96 11.51
N ALA A 268 0.62 -7.80 10.93
CA ALA A 268 1.58 -7.08 10.11
C ALA A 268 2.77 -6.52 10.89
N ASP A 269 2.68 -6.36 12.22
CA ASP A 269 3.81 -6.00 13.09
C ASP A 269 4.90 -7.07 13.11
N GLU A 270 4.53 -8.32 13.40
CA GLU A 270 5.47 -9.45 13.36
C GLU A 270 6.04 -9.60 11.94
N ARG A 271 5.18 -9.49 10.93
CA ARG A 271 5.59 -9.61 9.53
C ARG A 271 6.59 -8.53 9.11
N ARG A 272 6.35 -7.30 9.55
CA ARG A 272 7.26 -6.16 9.35
C ARG A 272 8.61 -6.43 9.98
N ALA A 273 8.64 -6.87 11.24
CA ALA A 273 9.88 -7.20 11.94
C ALA A 273 10.66 -8.34 11.24
N GLU A 274 9.96 -9.35 10.70
CA GLU A 274 10.56 -10.40 9.88
C GLU A 274 11.22 -9.83 8.61
N PHE A 275 10.51 -8.98 7.86
CA PHE A 275 11.01 -8.41 6.61
C PHE A 275 12.16 -7.43 6.83
N GLU A 276 12.07 -6.58 7.87
CA GLU A 276 13.17 -5.70 8.29
C GLU A 276 14.42 -6.50 8.67
N ARG A 277 14.25 -7.61 9.41
CA ARG A 277 15.35 -8.51 9.77
C ARG A 277 15.98 -9.19 8.55
N LEU A 278 15.15 -9.64 7.60
CA LEU A 278 15.62 -10.36 6.41
C LEU A 278 16.25 -9.42 5.36
N GLY A 279 15.82 -8.15 5.31
CA GLY A 279 16.40 -7.12 4.44
C GLY A 279 16.20 -7.34 2.93
N LEU A 280 15.34 -8.29 2.53
CA LEU A 280 15.08 -8.63 1.12
C LEU A 280 13.74 -8.06 0.64
N PRO A 281 13.62 -7.63 -0.63
CA PRO A 281 12.37 -7.13 -1.17
C PRO A 281 11.28 -8.21 -1.14
N VAL A 282 10.08 -7.80 -0.75
CA VAL A 282 8.90 -8.66 -0.73
C VAL A 282 7.87 -8.12 -1.71
N ILE A 283 7.50 -8.95 -2.69
CA ILE A 283 6.38 -8.67 -3.61
C ILE A 283 5.24 -9.65 -3.37
N GLN A 284 4.03 -9.36 -3.85
CA GLN A 284 2.88 -10.22 -3.59
C GLN A 284 2.13 -10.61 -4.85
N ALA A 285 1.74 -11.88 -4.87
CA ALA A 285 1.10 -12.53 -6.00
C ALA A 285 -0.14 -13.27 -5.48
N MET A 286 -1.25 -12.54 -5.38
CA MET A 286 -2.46 -12.98 -4.70
C MET A 286 -3.45 -13.68 -5.63
N THR A 287 -4.29 -14.54 -5.06
CA THR A 287 -5.42 -15.16 -5.76
C THR A 287 -6.65 -14.27 -5.71
N TYR A 288 -7.33 -14.08 -6.84
CA TYR A 288 -8.67 -13.49 -6.89
C TYR A 288 -9.69 -14.45 -6.25
N ARG A 289 -10.41 -13.96 -5.24
CA ARG A 289 -11.24 -14.81 -4.35
C ARG A 289 -12.73 -14.76 -4.64
N ARG A 290 -13.17 -13.97 -5.61
CA ARG A 290 -14.60 -13.74 -5.91
C ARG A 290 -15.08 -14.46 -7.16
N GLY A 291 -14.25 -15.30 -7.76
CA GLY A 291 -14.60 -15.99 -8.99
C GLY A 291 -13.40 -16.42 -9.81
N ASP A 292 -13.65 -16.56 -11.11
CA ASP A 292 -12.68 -16.93 -12.13
C ASP A 292 -11.95 -15.73 -12.77
N GLU A 293 -11.05 -16.04 -13.71
CA GLU A 293 -10.28 -15.03 -14.45
C GLU A 293 -11.20 -14.07 -15.23
N ALA A 294 -12.30 -14.57 -15.82
CA ALA A 294 -13.21 -13.74 -16.60
C ALA A 294 -13.99 -12.76 -15.70
N GLU A 295 -14.39 -13.21 -14.51
CA GLU A 295 -15.06 -12.39 -13.50
C GLU A 295 -14.12 -11.30 -12.96
N TRP A 296 -12.85 -11.61 -12.71
CA TRP A 296 -11.85 -10.59 -12.37
C TRP A 296 -11.61 -9.62 -13.53
N ALA A 297 -11.49 -10.13 -14.76
CA ALA A 297 -11.29 -9.31 -15.95
C ALA A 297 -12.45 -8.32 -16.17
N ALA A 298 -13.69 -8.72 -15.90
CA ALA A 298 -14.87 -7.86 -15.98
C ALA A 298 -15.03 -6.88 -14.80
N SER A 299 -14.39 -7.15 -13.66
CA SER A 299 -14.52 -6.32 -12.45
C SER A 299 -13.89 -4.93 -12.64
N GLN A 300 -14.65 -3.87 -12.37
CA GLN A 300 -14.16 -2.47 -12.35
C GLN A 300 -13.31 -2.19 -11.10
N GLN A 301 -13.57 -2.89 -9.99
CA GLN A 301 -12.80 -2.72 -8.77
C GLN A 301 -11.49 -3.52 -8.81
N GLY A 302 -11.50 -4.69 -9.45
CA GLY A 302 -10.44 -5.70 -9.38
C GLY A 302 -10.46 -6.42 -8.02
N ILE A 303 -9.78 -5.88 -7.00
CA ILE A 303 -9.83 -6.41 -5.63
C ILE A 303 -11.06 -5.87 -4.89
N ALA A 304 -11.83 -6.75 -4.25
CA ALA A 304 -13.02 -6.38 -3.49
C ALA A 304 -12.67 -5.58 -2.22
N THR A 305 -13.51 -4.63 -1.82
CA THR A 305 -13.30 -3.76 -0.65
C THR A 305 -13.03 -4.54 0.64
N MET A 306 -13.72 -5.66 0.87
CA MET A 306 -13.53 -6.50 2.06
C MET A 306 -12.15 -7.17 2.13
N ASP A 307 -11.46 -7.31 1.00
CA ASP A 307 -10.13 -7.93 0.92
C ASP A 307 -9.00 -6.89 1.10
N VAL A 308 -9.32 -5.58 1.02
CA VAL A 308 -8.35 -4.48 1.11
C VAL A 308 -7.57 -4.48 2.43
N PRO A 309 -8.18 -4.62 3.62
CA PRO A 309 -7.44 -4.67 4.88
C PRO A 309 -6.35 -5.74 4.86
N PHE A 310 -6.68 -6.94 4.36
CA PHE A 310 -5.84 -8.13 4.52
C PHE A 310 -4.77 -8.30 3.44
N TYR A 311 -5.08 -7.91 2.21
CA TYR A 311 -4.19 -8.11 1.07
C TYR A 311 -3.48 -6.84 0.61
N LEU A 312 -3.99 -5.65 0.95
CA LEU A 312 -3.35 -4.38 0.62
C LEU A 312 -2.83 -3.67 1.88
N ALA A 313 -3.70 -3.19 2.77
CA ALA A 313 -3.27 -2.30 3.86
C ALA A 313 -2.27 -2.96 4.84
N GLN A 314 -2.56 -4.18 5.32
CA GLN A 314 -1.68 -4.92 6.22
C GLN A 314 -0.40 -5.38 5.50
N ALA A 315 -0.48 -5.71 4.20
CA ALA A 315 0.69 -6.04 3.38
C ALA A 315 1.62 -4.82 3.20
N GLU A 316 1.05 -3.66 2.88
CA GLU A 316 1.75 -2.39 2.75
C GLU A 316 2.42 -1.98 4.06
N TYR A 317 1.72 -2.17 5.19
CA TYR A 317 2.25 -1.96 6.54
C TYR A 317 3.49 -2.82 6.81
N ALA A 318 3.42 -4.11 6.47
CA ALA A 318 4.53 -5.04 6.63
C ALA A 318 5.73 -4.71 5.75
N GLY A 319 5.53 -3.96 4.65
CA GLY A 319 6.57 -3.59 3.69
C GLY A 319 6.57 -4.42 2.42
N ILE A 320 5.45 -5.08 2.12
CA ILE A 320 5.20 -5.69 0.82
C ILE A 320 4.98 -4.59 -0.22
N THR A 321 5.60 -4.75 -1.37
CA THR A 321 5.46 -3.88 -2.55
C THR A 321 4.87 -4.66 -3.72
N ASP A 322 4.47 -3.98 -4.80
CA ASP A 322 3.96 -4.62 -6.02
C ASP A 322 2.94 -5.76 -5.78
N ILE A 323 1.79 -5.41 -5.20
CA ILE A 323 0.75 -6.38 -4.86
C ILE A 323 -0.15 -6.63 -6.08
N GLN A 324 0.00 -7.79 -6.71
CA GLN A 324 -0.69 -8.16 -7.95
C GLN A 324 -1.64 -9.34 -7.76
N VAL A 325 -2.82 -9.26 -8.38
CA VAL A 325 -3.65 -10.46 -8.62
C VAL A 325 -2.93 -11.30 -9.67
N ALA A 326 -2.59 -12.55 -9.35
CA ALA A 326 -1.78 -13.43 -10.19
C ALA A 326 -2.45 -14.78 -10.52
N SER A 327 -3.50 -15.15 -9.78
CA SER A 327 -4.26 -16.38 -10.01
C SER A 327 -5.74 -16.19 -9.74
N ALA A 328 -6.56 -17.08 -10.28
CA ALA A 328 -8.00 -17.14 -10.05
C ALA A 328 -8.47 -18.61 -10.03
N THR A 329 -9.70 -18.83 -9.60
CA THR A 329 -10.27 -20.18 -9.58
C THR A 329 -10.81 -20.53 -10.98
N ARG A 330 -10.54 -21.73 -11.49
CA ARG A 330 -11.12 -22.19 -12.76
C ARG A 330 -12.47 -22.85 -12.53
N LYS A 331 -13.51 -22.38 -13.20
CA LYS A 331 -14.84 -23.02 -13.17
C LYS A 331 -14.77 -24.47 -13.64
N GLY A 332 -15.45 -25.35 -12.90
CA GLY A 332 -15.67 -26.75 -13.27
C GLY A 332 -14.87 -27.74 -12.43
N ASP A 333 -13.59 -27.46 -12.17
CA ASP A 333 -12.77 -28.23 -11.23
C ASP A 333 -12.24 -27.42 -10.04
N GLU A 334 -12.57 -26.12 -10.02
CA GLU A 334 -12.28 -25.19 -8.94
C GLU A 334 -10.79 -25.19 -8.53
N GLN A 335 -9.91 -25.41 -9.51
CA GLN A 335 -8.46 -25.33 -9.34
C GLN A 335 -7.98 -23.89 -9.32
N ILE A 336 -7.01 -23.57 -8.46
CA ILE A 336 -6.35 -22.26 -8.46
C ILE A 336 -5.32 -22.23 -9.60
N MET A 337 -5.65 -21.49 -10.65
CA MET A 337 -4.86 -21.41 -11.88
C MET A 337 -4.20 -20.03 -12.03
N PRO A 338 -2.98 -19.97 -12.59
CA PRO A 338 -2.34 -18.70 -12.91
C PRO A 338 -3.17 -17.92 -13.94
N ILE A 339 -3.34 -16.63 -13.71
CA ILE A 339 -3.72 -15.70 -14.77
C ILE A 339 -2.44 -15.42 -15.54
N THR A 340 -2.32 -16.02 -16.73
CA THR A 340 -1.03 -16.19 -17.42
C THR A 340 -0.21 -14.90 -17.54
N ALA A 341 -0.84 -13.80 -17.96
CA ALA A 341 -0.14 -12.52 -18.15
C ALA A 341 0.25 -11.86 -16.82
N GLN A 342 -0.57 -12.00 -15.78
CA GLN A 342 -0.29 -11.46 -14.45
C GLN A 342 0.84 -12.22 -13.75
N ALA A 343 0.78 -13.57 -13.77
CA ALA A 343 1.81 -14.41 -13.18
C ALA A 343 3.18 -14.18 -13.87
N ALA A 344 3.19 -13.96 -15.19
CA ALA A 344 4.37 -13.56 -15.93
C ALA A 344 4.95 -12.21 -15.44
N ALA A 345 4.10 -11.20 -15.24
CA ALA A 345 4.51 -9.87 -14.77
C ALA A 345 5.10 -9.88 -13.34
N VAL A 346 4.55 -10.71 -12.45
CA VAL A 346 5.11 -10.92 -11.10
C VAL A 346 6.51 -11.53 -11.19
N ALA A 347 6.67 -12.63 -11.95
CA ALA A 347 7.96 -13.29 -12.10
C ALA A 347 8.99 -12.36 -12.77
N ALA A 348 8.58 -11.62 -13.80
CA ALA A 348 9.42 -10.65 -14.50
C ALA A 348 9.88 -9.51 -13.57
N LYS A 349 9.00 -8.96 -12.73
CA LYS A 349 9.38 -7.95 -11.72
C LYS A 349 10.40 -8.51 -10.73
N ALA A 350 10.17 -9.73 -10.22
CA ALA A 350 11.11 -10.38 -9.31
C ALA A 350 12.50 -10.54 -9.93
N LEU A 351 12.56 -11.01 -11.17
CA LEU A 351 13.82 -11.17 -11.92
C LEU A 351 14.49 -9.82 -12.21
N ASN A 352 13.73 -8.77 -12.53
CA ASN A 352 14.27 -7.43 -12.75
C ASN A 352 14.83 -6.81 -11.46
N LEU A 353 14.20 -7.03 -10.31
CA LEU A 353 14.73 -6.61 -9.01
C LEU A 353 16.05 -7.32 -8.69
N ILE A 354 16.14 -8.63 -8.93
CA ILE A 354 17.39 -9.39 -8.76
C ILE A 354 18.47 -8.92 -9.73
N LYS A 355 18.12 -8.66 -11.00
CA LYS A 355 19.04 -8.07 -11.97
C LYS A 355 19.58 -6.74 -11.46
N LEU A 356 18.72 -5.90 -10.89
CA LEU A 356 19.10 -4.62 -10.30
C LEU A 356 20.02 -4.80 -9.08
N GLN A 357 19.74 -5.76 -8.19
CA GLN A 357 20.61 -6.07 -7.03
C GLN A 357 22.02 -6.50 -7.44
N ARG A 358 22.14 -7.27 -8.53
CA ARG A 358 23.40 -7.90 -8.95
C ARG A 358 24.22 -7.06 -9.92
N LYS A 359 23.59 -6.11 -10.60
CA LYS A 359 24.27 -5.24 -11.56
C LYS A 359 25.17 -4.24 -10.82
N PRO A 360 26.47 -4.11 -11.16
CA PRO A 360 27.32 -3.08 -10.59
C PRO A 360 26.74 -1.68 -10.81
N ASN A 361 26.86 -0.79 -9.83
CA ASN A 361 26.31 0.58 -9.92
C ASN A 361 26.79 1.34 -11.17
N ALA A 362 28.05 1.15 -11.56
CA ALA A 362 28.63 1.77 -12.75
C ALA A 362 27.90 1.39 -14.05
N ASP A 363 27.26 0.22 -14.09
CA ASP A 363 26.56 -0.31 -15.26
C ASP A 363 25.04 -0.11 -15.20
N LYS A 364 24.48 0.23 -14.03
CA LYS A 364 23.04 0.47 -13.85
C LYS A 364 22.60 1.68 -14.67
N ARG A 365 21.54 1.49 -15.47
CA ARG A 365 20.88 2.56 -16.21
C ARG A 365 19.57 2.93 -15.53
N VAL A 366 19.40 4.20 -15.21
CA VAL A 366 18.23 4.68 -14.45
C VAL A 366 17.60 5.85 -15.18
N ALA A 367 16.32 5.72 -15.50
CA ALA A 367 15.52 6.84 -15.97
C ALA A 367 14.92 7.59 -14.79
N VAL A 368 14.94 8.92 -14.83
CA VAL A 368 14.37 9.81 -13.82
C VAL A 368 13.32 10.67 -14.50
N MET A 369 12.06 10.30 -14.35
CA MET A 369 10.91 11.04 -14.85
C MET A 369 10.55 12.14 -13.85
N PHE A 370 10.75 13.41 -14.21
CA PHE A 370 10.41 14.53 -13.34
C PHE A 370 9.07 15.16 -13.71
N TRP A 371 8.46 15.82 -12.72
CA TRP A 371 7.21 16.56 -12.87
C TRP A 371 7.37 18.05 -12.69
N ASN A 372 6.46 18.76 -13.35
CA ASN A 372 6.24 20.18 -13.15
C ASN A 372 4.77 20.40 -12.78
N TYR A 373 4.45 20.31 -11.49
CA TYR A 373 3.11 20.63 -11.01
C TYR A 373 3.14 21.74 -9.95
N PRO A 374 2.38 22.84 -10.11
CA PRO A 374 1.44 23.13 -11.22
C PRO A 374 2.09 23.23 -12.61
N ALA A 375 1.35 22.86 -13.66
CA ALA A 375 1.89 22.81 -15.02
C ALA A 375 2.44 24.17 -15.49
N GLY A 376 3.65 24.18 -16.02
CA GLY A 376 4.25 25.34 -16.66
C GLY A 376 5.66 25.09 -17.18
N GLU A 377 6.00 25.66 -18.34
CA GLU A 377 7.33 25.52 -18.94
C GLU A 377 8.44 25.98 -17.98
N LYS A 378 8.17 27.04 -17.21
CA LYS A 378 9.13 27.64 -16.28
C LYS A 378 9.00 27.14 -14.83
N ASN A 379 7.98 26.32 -14.54
CA ASN A 379 7.79 25.78 -13.20
C ASN A 379 8.48 24.42 -13.08
N LEU A 380 9.36 24.25 -12.10
CA LEU A 380 10.05 22.99 -11.82
C LEU A 380 9.93 22.69 -10.32
N SER A 381 8.71 22.40 -9.90
CA SER A 381 8.36 22.05 -8.51
C SER A 381 7.35 20.89 -8.49
N ALA A 382 7.29 20.21 -7.35
CA ALA A 382 6.44 19.04 -7.12
C ALA A 382 6.07 18.97 -5.62
N SER A 383 4.88 19.44 -5.24
CA SER A 383 4.42 19.56 -3.83
C SER A 383 5.52 19.97 -2.85
N PHE A 384 5.93 21.24 -2.93
CA PHE A 384 7.01 21.80 -2.11
C PHE A 384 8.40 21.19 -2.29
N LEU A 385 8.64 20.29 -3.25
CA LEU A 385 10.00 19.85 -3.60
C LEU A 385 10.63 20.83 -4.61
N ASN A 386 11.85 21.29 -4.32
CA ASN A 386 12.72 21.95 -5.30
C ASN A 386 13.30 20.87 -6.22
N VAL A 387 12.69 20.66 -7.38
CA VAL A 387 13.07 19.59 -8.31
C VAL A 387 14.50 19.74 -8.82
N PRO A 388 14.95 20.91 -9.36
CA PRO A 388 16.31 21.05 -9.89
C PRO A 388 17.40 20.78 -8.86
N ARG A 389 17.31 21.40 -7.67
CA ARG A 389 18.33 21.22 -6.62
C ARG A 389 18.33 19.80 -6.08
N SER A 390 17.15 19.19 -5.95
CA SER A 390 17.03 17.79 -5.51
C SER A 390 17.59 16.80 -6.55
N LEU A 391 17.45 17.10 -7.84
CA LEU A 391 18.10 16.31 -8.89
C LEU A 391 19.62 16.42 -8.83
N GLN A 392 20.18 17.61 -8.58
CA GLN A 392 21.63 17.76 -8.37
C GLN A 392 22.13 16.96 -7.16
N THR A 393 21.44 17.02 -6.01
CA THR A 393 21.82 16.23 -4.83
C THR A 393 21.70 14.73 -5.08
N THR A 394 20.66 14.31 -5.82
CA THR A 394 20.48 12.91 -6.23
C THR A 394 21.61 12.43 -7.13
N LEU A 395 21.93 13.17 -8.20
CA LEU A 395 23.02 12.83 -9.12
C LEU A 395 24.38 12.77 -8.40
N ALA A 396 24.63 13.70 -7.48
CA ALA A 396 25.85 13.69 -6.66
C ALA A 396 25.93 12.46 -5.75
N ALA A 397 24.83 12.07 -5.10
CA ALA A 397 24.77 10.87 -4.26
C ALA A 397 24.91 9.58 -5.09
N MET A 398 24.34 9.54 -6.29
CA MET A 398 24.52 8.42 -7.23
C MET A 398 25.98 8.32 -7.69
N ALA A 399 26.62 9.43 -8.08
CA ALA A 399 28.03 9.46 -8.44
C ALA A 399 28.92 8.97 -7.28
N ALA A 400 28.67 9.45 -6.06
CA ALA A 400 29.38 9.02 -4.85
C ALA A 400 29.19 7.52 -4.54
N SER A 401 28.06 6.94 -4.97
CA SER A 401 27.75 5.51 -4.84
C SER A 401 28.26 4.67 -6.02
N GLY A 402 29.05 5.26 -6.92
CA GLY A 402 29.70 4.56 -8.03
C GLY A 402 28.85 4.43 -9.30
N TYR A 403 27.71 5.13 -9.41
CA TYR A 403 26.97 5.19 -10.66
C TYR A 403 27.74 6.01 -11.69
N ARG A 404 27.71 5.58 -12.96
CA ARG A 404 28.21 6.40 -14.06
C ARG A 404 27.22 7.53 -14.34
N THR A 405 27.52 8.72 -13.85
CA THR A 405 26.70 9.91 -14.09
C THR A 405 27.50 11.20 -14.10
N GLU A 406 26.86 12.28 -14.54
CA GLU A 406 27.40 13.62 -14.60
C GLU A 406 26.52 14.54 -13.75
N VAL A 407 27.15 15.39 -12.94
CA VAL A 407 26.44 16.39 -12.13
C VAL A 407 26.55 17.75 -12.82
N PRO A 408 25.42 18.35 -13.25
CA PRO A 408 25.42 19.69 -13.81
C PRO A 408 26.09 20.70 -12.86
N PRO A 409 26.88 21.66 -13.39
CA PRO A 409 27.74 22.52 -12.58
C PRO A 409 26.98 23.44 -11.62
N ASP A 410 25.77 23.86 -11.99
CA ASP A 410 24.92 24.73 -11.19
C ASP A 410 23.43 24.53 -11.50
N GLU A 411 22.59 25.04 -10.60
CA GLU A 411 21.13 24.90 -10.66
C GLU A 411 20.54 25.59 -11.91
N THR A 412 21.10 26.71 -12.35
CA THR A 412 20.62 27.48 -13.51
C THR A 412 20.87 26.73 -14.82
N HIS A 413 22.02 26.08 -14.94
CA HIS A 413 22.33 25.22 -16.08
C HIS A 413 21.35 24.05 -16.18
N LEU A 414 21.08 23.37 -15.06
CA LEU A 414 20.11 22.28 -15.05
C LEU A 414 18.69 22.77 -15.35
N ILE A 415 18.24 23.88 -14.76
CA ILE A 415 16.93 24.50 -15.06
C ILE A 415 16.80 24.74 -16.56
N THR A 416 17.84 25.33 -17.18
CA THR A 416 17.83 25.61 -18.63
C THR A 416 17.63 24.34 -19.44
N LEU A 417 18.35 23.26 -19.12
CA LEU A 417 18.20 21.97 -19.82
C LEU A 417 16.81 21.37 -19.60
N LEU A 418 16.30 21.34 -18.37
CA LEU A 418 14.98 20.78 -18.05
C LEU A 418 13.85 21.55 -18.76
N GLN A 419 13.94 22.88 -18.82
CA GLN A 419 12.99 23.72 -19.56
C GLN A 419 13.01 23.42 -21.06
N ARG A 420 14.19 23.15 -21.64
CA ARG A 420 14.29 22.71 -23.03
C ARG A 420 13.57 21.38 -23.27
N LEU A 421 13.67 20.43 -22.34
CA LEU A 421 12.95 19.15 -22.46
C LEU A 421 11.42 19.33 -22.38
N LEU A 422 10.95 20.30 -21.60
CA LEU A 422 9.53 20.65 -21.47
C LEU A 422 9.00 21.46 -22.66
N ALA A 423 9.85 22.24 -23.33
CA ALA A 423 9.46 23.18 -24.37
C ALA A 423 8.50 22.63 -25.44
N PRO A 424 8.65 21.38 -25.96
CA PRO A 424 7.69 20.83 -26.92
C PRO A 424 6.25 20.77 -26.40
N ALA A 425 6.02 20.58 -25.11
CA ALA A 425 4.66 20.59 -24.56
C ALA A 425 4.00 21.99 -24.62
N TYR A 426 4.80 23.06 -24.71
CA TYR A 426 4.36 24.46 -24.65
C TYR A 426 4.54 25.23 -25.96
N ARG A 427 5.42 24.77 -26.86
CA ARG A 427 5.74 25.42 -28.13
C ARG A 427 5.87 24.38 -29.26
N GLY A 428 5.36 24.70 -30.44
CA GLY A 428 5.51 23.86 -31.64
C GLY A 428 6.90 23.99 -32.28
N GLY A 429 7.34 22.96 -33.00
CA GLY A 429 8.61 22.97 -33.75
C GLY A 429 9.88 22.73 -32.90
N GLU A 430 9.73 22.29 -31.66
CA GLU A 430 10.86 22.07 -30.73
C GLU A 430 11.46 20.64 -30.83
N LEU A 431 10.83 19.72 -31.56
CA LEU A 431 11.29 18.32 -31.64
C LEU A 431 12.60 18.17 -32.43
N GLU A 432 12.71 18.79 -33.60
CA GLU A 432 13.92 18.78 -34.42
C GLU A 432 15.12 19.45 -33.73
N PRO A 433 14.97 20.65 -33.11
CA PRO A 433 16.02 21.24 -32.28
C PRO A 433 16.54 20.32 -31.18
N LEU A 434 15.65 19.62 -30.45
CA LEU A 434 16.07 18.71 -29.39
C LEU A 434 16.90 17.55 -29.93
N LEU A 435 16.52 16.96 -31.07
CA LEU A 435 17.29 15.87 -31.68
C LEU A 435 18.67 16.32 -32.14
N ARG A 436 18.76 17.47 -32.81
CA ARG A 436 20.03 18.04 -33.27
C ARG A 436 20.99 18.27 -32.11
N ASP A 437 20.46 18.70 -30.97
CA ASP A 437 21.26 19.09 -29.81
C ASP A 437 21.46 17.92 -28.83
N GLY A 438 21.07 16.69 -29.21
CA GLY A 438 21.28 15.48 -28.40
C GLY A 438 20.37 15.36 -27.18
N LEU A 439 19.28 16.13 -27.12
CA LEU A 439 18.30 16.21 -26.03
C LEU A 439 17.01 15.42 -26.30
N ALA A 440 17.05 14.48 -27.25
CA ALA A 440 15.96 13.55 -27.49
C ALA A 440 16.46 12.17 -27.92
N ALA A 441 15.73 11.14 -27.52
CA ALA A 441 15.86 9.79 -28.04
C ALA A 441 14.82 9.52 -29.12
N LEU A 442 15.07 8.47 -29.92
CA LEU A 442 14.19 8.01 -30.97
C LEU A 442 13.72 6.59 -30.69
N LEU A 443 12.41 6.35 -30.82
CA LEU A 443 11.84 5.00 -30.90
C LEU A 443 11.23 4.80 -32.29
N PRO A 444 11.71 3.84 -33.11
CA PRO A 444 11.10 3.56 -34.39
C PRO A 444 9.61 3.22 -34.23
N VAL A 445 8.74 3.87 -35.00
CA VAL A 445 7.29 3.59 -34.95
C VAL A 445 7.00 2.13 -35.32
N LYS A 446 7.82 1.52 -36.17
CA LYS A 446 7.79 0.08 -36.49
C LYS A 446 7.92 -0.79 -35.23
N ASP A 447 8.83 -0.46 -34.32
CA ASP A 447 9.07 -1.24 -33.11
C ASP A 447 7.93 -1.06 -32.09
N TYR A 448 7.37 0.16 -32.04
CA TYR A 448 6.15 0.43 -31.29
C TYR A 448 4.96 -0.36 -31.83
N ARG A 449 4.79 -0.42 -33.16
CA ARG A 449 3.73 -1.21 -33.80
C ARG A 449 3.88 -2.71 -33.56
N ALA A 450 5.10 -3.23 -33.58
CA ALA A 450 5.36 -4.62 -33.24
C ALA A 450 4.96 -4.93 -31.79
N TRP A 451 5.23 -4.01 -30.86
CA TRP A 451 4.75 -4.12 -29.48
C TRP A 451 3.22 -4.04 -29.38
N LEU A 452 2.60 -3.06 -30.04
CA LEU A 452 1.14 -2.86 -30.05
C LEU A 452 0.41 -4.10 -30.60
N ALA A 453 0.94 -4.71 -31.66
CA ALA A 453 0.38 -5.92 -32.26
C ALA A 453 0.44 -7.15 -31.33
N GLY A 454 1.31 -7.15 -30.31
CA GLY A 454 1.41 -8.20 -29.30
C GLY A 454 0.40 -8.05 -28.15
N LEU A 455 -0.36 -6.96 -28.08
CA LEU A 455 -1.36 -6.73 -27.03
C LEU A 455 -2.68 -7.49 -27.33
N PRO A 456 -3.56 -7.69 -26.35
CA PRO A 456 -4.90 -8.23 -26.61
C PRO A 456 -5.67 -7.37 -27.63
N ARG A 457 -6.43 -8.04 -28.50
CA ARG A 457 -7.22 -7.37 -29.55
C ARG A 457 -8.12 -6.24 -29.03
N PRO A 458 -8.86 -6.38 -27.91
CA PRO A 458 -9.65 -5.28 -27.37
C PRO A 458 -8.81 -4.04 -26.99
N THR A 459 -7.59 -4.24 -26.48
CA THR A 459 -6.67 -3.14 -26.15
C THR A 459 -6.19 -2.42 -27.41
N GLN A 460 -5.87 -3.19 -28.47
CA GLN A 460 -5.48 -2.61 -29.76
C GLN A 460 -6.60 -1.77 -30.38
N GLU A 461 -7.82 -2.30 -30.39
CA GLU A 461 -9.01 -1.63 -30.95
C GLU A 461 -9.36 -0.36 -30.15
N ALA A 462 -9.28 -0.40 -28.82
CA ALA A 462 -9.52 0.76 -27.98
C ALA A 462 -8.52 1.90 -28.25
N LEU A 463 -7.23 1.58 -28.36
CA LEU A 463 -6.18 2.56 -28.69
C LEU A 463 -6.35 3.12 -30.11
N ALA A 464 -6.66 2.26 -31.09
CA ALA A 464 -6.90 2.68 -32.47
C ALA A 464 -8.14 3.59 -32.58
N SER A 465 -9.20 3.28 -31.83
CA SER A 465 -10.42 4.11 -31.79
C SER A 465 -10.17 5.47 -31.13
N ALA A 466 -9.34 5.52 -30.08
CA ALA A 466 -9.04 6.75 -29.36
C ALA A 466 -8.05 7.65 -30.13
N TRP A 467 -7.03 7.07 -30.76
CA TRP A 467 -5.85 7.81 -31.24
C TRP A 467 -5.48 7.56 -32.70
N GLY A 468 -6.15 6.65 -33.39
CA GLY A 468 -5.88 6.33 -34.79
C GLY A 468 -4.56 5.58 -35.00
N ALA A 469 -3.85 5.90 -36.08
CA ALA A 469 -2.58 5.27 -36.43
C ALA A 469 -1.41 5.91 -35.65
N PRO A 470 -0.47 5.13 -35.09
CA PRO A 470 0.68 5.65 -34.34
C PRO A 470 1.53 6.68 -35.12
N GLU A 471 1.67 6.50 -36.43
CA GLU A 471 2.40 7.37 -37.34
C GLU A 471 1.83 8.78 -37.43
N LYS A 472 0.54 8.95 -37.12
CA LYS A 472 -0.15 10.26 -37.13
C LYS A 472 0.04 11.04 -35.83
N SER A 473 0.76 10.47 -34.85
CA SER A 473 1.01 11.18 -33.60
C SER A 473 1.83 12.45 -33.87
N PRO A 474 1.50 13.58 -33.22
CA PRO A 474 2.22 14.83 -33.43
C PRO A 474 3.62 14.85 -32.77
N TRP A 475 4.00 13.75 -32.12
CA TRP A 475 5.34 13.50 -31.56
C TRP A 475 6.21 12.61 -32.48
N VAL A 476 5.75 12.36 -33.70
CA VAL A 476 6.47 11.57 -34.69
C VAL A 476 7.17 12.49 -35.68
N LEU A 477 8.46 12.22 -35.91
CA LEU A 477 9.23 12.82 -36.99
C LEU A 477 9.70 11.76 -37.99
N ARG A 478 9.75 12.14 -39.26
CA ARG A 478 10.29 11.30 -40.33
C ARG A 478 11.74 11.68 -40.61
N GLN A 479 12.66 10.73 -40.43
CA GLN A 479 14.07 10.89 -40.77
C GLN A 479 14.51 9.77 -41.72
N ASN A 480 15.11 10.14 -42.85
CA ASN A 480 15.60 9.18 -43.86
C ASN A 480 14.56 8.12 -44.28
N GLY A 481 13.29 8.54 -44.39
CA GLY A 481 12.19 7.65 -44.76
C GLY A 481 11.64 6.76 -43.64
N VAL A 482 12.15 6.88 -42.41
CA VAL A 482 11.68 6.12 -41.24
C VAL A 482 10.99 7.07 -40.26
N ASP A 483 9.84 6.64 -39.74
CA ASP A 483 9.07 7.39 -38.74
C ASP A 483 9.51 7.00 -37.32
N TYR A 484 9.77 8.00 -36.49
CA TYR A 484 10.21 7.82 -35.11
C TYR A 484 9.37 8.65 -34.14
N PHE A 485 9.00 8.05 -33.01
CA PHE A 485 8.60 8.84 -31.84
C PHE A 485 9.82 9.56 -31.28
N VAL A 486 9.70 10.87 -31.07
CA VAL A 486 10.72 11.71 -30.45
C VAL A 486 10.45 11.80 -28.96
N ILE A 487 11.46 11.46 -28.15
CA ILE A 487 11.34 11.38 -26.70
C ILE A 487 12.33 12.38 -26.08
N PRO A 488 11.87 13.56 -25.62
CA PRO A 488 12.74 14.53 -24.95
C PRO A 488 13.43 13.91 -23.74
N ARG A 489 14.77 13.96 -23.71
CA ARG A 489 15.57 13.38 -22.64
C ARG A 489 16.99 13.95 -22.60
N LEU A 490 17.52 14.14 -21.40
CA LEU A 490 18.91 14.48 -21.13
C LEU A 490 19.64 13.23 -20.62
N GLU A 491 20.72 12.81 -21.30
CA GLU A 491 21.60 11.73 -20.81
C GLU A 491 22.75 12.33 -20.01
N LEU A 492 22.97 11.81 -18.81
CA LEU A 492 24.07 12.16 -17.91
C LEU A 492 24.77 10.84 -17.53
N GLY A 493 25.64 10.35 -18.42
CA GLY A 493 26.24 9.02 -18.32
C GLY A 493 25.23 7.89 -18.54
N HIS A 494 24.90 7.14 -17.49
CA HIS A 494 23.87 6.09 -17.48
C HIS A 494 22.57 6.54 -16.79
N ILE A 495 22.47 7.82 -16.42
CA ILE A 495 21.27 8.40 -15.81
C ILE A 495 20.58 9.27 -16.84
N THR A 496 19.32 8.96 -17.14
CA THR A 496 18.52 9.72 -18.11
C THR A 496 17.49 10.55 -17.38
N LEU A 497 17.51 11.87 -17.53
CA LEU A 497 16.42 12.75 -17.07
C LEU A 497 15.43 12.99 -18.20
N LEU A 498 14.13 12.88 -17.94
CA LEU A 498 13.08 13.16 -18.92
C LEU A 498 11.81 13.67 -18.25
N PRO A 499 11.03 14.56 -18.89
CA PRO A 499 9.72 14.90 -18.38
C PRO A 499 8.77 13.72 -18.56
N GLN A 500 7.80 13.55 -17.66
CA GLN A 500 6.71 12.63 -17.94
C GLN A 500 5.90 13.14 -19.15
N PRO A 501 5.58 12.28 -20.15
CA PRO A 501 4.81 12.71 -21.31
C PRO A 501 3.38 13.14 -20.92
N GLY A 502 2.83 14.12 -21.65
CA GLY A 502 1.46 14.60 -21.43
C GLY A 502 0.39 13.61 -21.93
N ARG A 503 -0.81 13.69 -21.35
CA ARG A 503 -1.96 12.82 -21.64
C ARG A 503 -2.86 13.33 -22.75
N SER A 504 -2.82 14.62 -23.09
CA SER A 504 -3.80 15.24 -24.00
C SER A 504 -3.78 14.67 -25.43
N GLY A 505 -2.66 14.10 -25.87
CA GLY A 505 -2.49 13.57 -27.24
C GLY A 505 -2.53 14.63 -28.34
N MET A 506 -2.75 15.90 -27.98
CA MET A 506 -2.80 17.03 -28.89
C MET A 506 -1.40 17.48 -29.33
N ALA A 507 -1.37 18.30 -30.38
CA ALA A 507 -0.12 18.79 -30.95
C ALA A 507 0.72 19.59 -29.93
N PRO A 508 2.04 19.38 -29.89
CA PRO A 508 3.02 20.21 -29.17
C PRO A 508 2.71 21.71 -29.23
N GLY A 509 2.57 22.34 -28.06
CA GLY A 509 2.37 23.79 -27.92
C GLY A 509 0.99 24.37 -28.22
N SER A 510 -0.06 23.55 -28.39
CA SER A 510 -1.42 24.08 -28.57
C SER A 510 -2.02 24.60 -27.24
N LYS A 511 -2.80 25.69 -27.29
CA LYS A 511 -3.52 26.19 -26.10
C LYS A 511 -4.56 25.18 -25.60
N ASP A 512 -5.19 24.46 -26.52
CA ASP A 512 -6.20 23.45 -26.22
C ASP A 512 -5.59 22.22 -25.52
N ALA A 513 -4.35 21.85 -25.85
CA ALA A 513 -3.63 20.77 -25.18
C ALA A 513 -3.52 21.01 -23.67
N ARG A 514 -3.19 22.25 -23.27
CA ARG A 514 -3.03 22.60 -21.84
C ARG A 514 -4.35 22.59 -21.09
N ALA A 515 -5.41 23.11 -21.71
CA ALA A 515 -6.75 23.05 -21.12
C ALA A 515 -7.21 21.60 -20.95
N LYS A 516 -7.00 20.77 -21.98
CA LYS A 516 -7.33 19.35 -21.93
C LYS A 516 -6.50 18.59 -20.91
N GLU A 517 -5.20 18.86 -20.78
CA GLU A 517 -4.33 18.23 -19.78
C GLU A 517 -4.84 18.47 -18.35
N LYS A 518 -5.28 19.71 -18.06
CA LYS A 518 -5.87 20.06 -16.76
C LYS A 518 -7.19 19.32 -16.52
N GLU A 519 -8.02 19.20 -17.55
CA GLU A 519 -9.31 18.49 -17.48
C GLU A 519 -9.13 17.00 -17.19
N ILE A 520 -8.15 16.34 -17.84
CA ILE A 520 -7.98 14.89 -17.78
C ILE A 520 -6.93 14.42 -16.78
N TYR A 521 -6.36 15.31 -15.96
CA TYR A 521 -5.22 15.02 -15.09
C TYR A 521 -5.46 13.77 -14.22
N HIS A 522 -6.65 13.70 -13.61
CA HIS A 522 -7.13 12.56 -12.81
C HIS A 522 -8.22 11.73 -13.53
N SER A 523 -8.38 11.87 -14.85
CA SER A 523 -9.40 11.12 -15.59
C SER A 523 -9.10 9.63 -15.57
N THR A 524 -10.09 8.85 -15.16
CA THR A 524 -10.04 7.39 -15.14
C THR A 524 -10.60 6.76 -16.41
N THR A 525 -10.94 7.54 -17.44
CA THR A 525 -11.55 7.08 -18.69
C THR A 525 -10.75 7.44 -19.94
N ASP A 526 -9.99 8.54 -19.94
CA ASP A 526 -9.19 8.99 -21.09
C ASP A 526 -7.89 8.17 -21.24
N LEU A 527 -7.84 7.32 -22.27
CA LEU A 527 -6.69 6.45 -22.58
C LEU A 527 -5.44 7.26 -22.92
N PRO A 528 -4.23 6.81 -22.53
CA PRO A 528 -3.00 7.51 -22.89
C PRO A 528 -2.76 7.45 -24.41
N PRO A 529 -2.25 8.55 -25.02
CA PRO A 529 -1.93 8.59 -26.44
C PRO A 529 -0.69 7.75 -26.79
N HIS A 530 -0.50 7.44 -28.07
CA HIS A 530 0.62 6.60 -28.52
C HIS A 530 2.00 7.10 -28.08
N HIS A 531 2.25 8.41 -28.07
CA HIS A 531 3.54 8.97 -27.64
C HIS A 531 3.83 8.75 -26.14
N TYR A 532 2.78 8.76 -25.29
CA TYR A 532 2.89 8.44 -23.87
C TYR A 532 3.36 6.99 -23.70
N LEU A 533 2.66 6.05 -24.37
CA LEU A 533 3.01 4.64 -24.34
C LEU A 533 4.39 4.37 -24.96
N ALA A 534 4.74 5.05 -26.06
CA ALA A 534 6.05 4.95 -26.70
C ALA A 534 7.19 5.39 -25.77
N THR A 535 6.99 6.48 -25.04
CA THR A 535 7.98 7.00 -24.08
C THR A 535 8.24 6.01 -22.95
N TYR A 536 7.19 5.41 -22.37
CA TYR A 536 7.35 4.37 -21.36
C TYR A 536 7.93 3.07 -21.92
N LEU A 537 7.53 2.67 -23.13
CA LEU A 537 8.09 1.50 -23.81
C LEU A 537 9.58 1.65 -24.05
N TRP A 538 10.03 2.82 -24.50
CA TRP A 538 11.45 3.15 -24.62
C TRP A 538 12.12 3.10 -23.25
N THR A 539 11.55 3.78 -22.25
CA THR A 539 12.09 3.84 -20.89
C THR A 539 12.38 2.45 -20.33
N ARG A 540 11.40 1.54 -20.38
CA ARG A 540 11.55 0.18 -19.82
C ARG A 540 12.43 -0.77 -20.64
N ARG A 541 12.71 -0.44 -21.91
CA ARG A 541 13.63 -1.21 -22.76
C ARG A 541 15.09 -0.78 -22.60
N HIS A 542 15.33 0.47 -22.23
CA HIS A 542 16.67 1.06 -22.18
C HIS A 542 17.24 1.23 -20.76
N ASN A 543 16.41 1.08 -19.73
CA ASN A 543 16.78 1.31 -18.33
C ASN A 543 16.49 0.09 -17.44
N ASP A 544 17.26 -0.06 -16.38
CA ASP A 544 17.07 -1.12 -15.38
C ASP A 544 16.10 -0.71 -14.26
N ALA A 545 15.91 0.59 -14.03
CA ALA A 545 14.97 1.14 -13.05
C ALA A 545 14.41 2.49 -13.51
N LEU A 546 13.22 2.81 -13.01
CA LEU A 546 12.58 4.10 -13.18
C LEU A 546 12.47 4.79 -11.81
N VAL A 547 12.94 6.04 -11.75
CA VAL A 547 12.65 6.96 -10.65
C VAL A 547 11.57 7.92 -11.14
N HIS A 548 10.41 7.79 -10.54
CA HIS A 548 9.36 8.78 -10.60
C HIS A 548 9.73 9.87 -9.60
N TYR A 549 10.11 11.06 -10.06
CA TYR A 549 10.73 12.10 -9.25
C TYR A 549 9.80 13.27 -8.85
N GLY A 550 9.18 13.15 -7.66
CA GLY A 550 8.28 14.15 -7.07
C GLY A 550 6.80 13.89 -7.40
N THR A 551 5.88 14.46 -6.64
CA THR A 551 4.44 14.37 -6.92
C THR A 551 4.06 15.26 -8.13
N HIS A 552 3.01 15.01 -8.92
CA HIS A 552 1.92 14.05 -8.88
C HIS A 552 1.89 13.31 -10.21
N GLY A 553 2.61 12.19 -10.30
CA GLY A 553 2.67 11.38 -11.51
C GLY A 553 1.30 11.10 -12.12
N THR A 554 1.20 11.09 -13.45
CA THR A 554 -0.07 10.83 -14.15
C THR A 554 -0.28 9.35 -14.49
N GLN A 555 0.77 8.52 -14.37
CA GLN A 555 0.74 7.11 -14.82
C GLN A 555 -0.17 6.27 -13.93
N GLU A 556 -0.09 6.49 -12.63
CA GLU A 556 -0.92 5.88 -11.61
C GLU A 556 -2.40 6.30 -11.72
N TRP A 557 -2.72 7.40 -12.42
CA TRP A 557 -4.09 7.87 -12.65
C TRP A 557 -4.66 7.53 -14.03
N LEU A 558 -3.92 6.78 -14.86
CA LEU A 558 -4.45 6.34 -16.16
C LEU A 558 -5.65 5.38 -15.99
N PRO A 559 -6.52 5.22 -17.02
CA PRO A 559 -7.70 4.38 -16.95
C PRO A 559 -7.44 2.91 -16.63
N GLY A 560 -8.34 2.29 -15.85
CA GLY A 560 -8.26 0.88 -15.48
C GLY A 560 -8.90 0.61 -14.12
N LYS A 561 -8.88 -0.66 -13.70
CA LYS A 561 -9.50 -1.13 -12.43
C LYS A 561 -9.03 -0.32 -11.24
N GLU A 562 -9.87 -0.05 -10.24
CA GLU A 562 -9.46 0.74 -9.06
C GLU A 562 -8.20 0.19 -8.35
N ARG A 563 -8.12 -1.14 -8.17
CA ARG A 563 -7.08 -1.87 -7.44
C ARG A 563 -6.91 -3.30 -7.99
N GLY A 564 -5.71 -3.87 -7.90
CA GLY A 564 -5.44 -5.19 -8.49
C GLY A 564 -5.62 -5.18 -10.01
N LEU A 565 -4.93 -4.23 -10.65
CA LEU A 565 -5.04 -3.92 -12.07
C LEU A 565 -4.62 -5.11 -12.93
N SER A 566 -5.20 -5.17 -14.13
CA SER A 566 -4.66 -5.98 -15.21
C SER A 566 -3.38 -5.35 -15.75
N VAL A 567 -2.42 -6.18 -16.19
CA VAL A 567 -1.23 -5.73 -16.94
C VAL A 567 -1.60 -5.02 -18.24
N TYR A 568 -2.86 -5.14 -18.69
CA TYR A 568 -3.40 -4.44 -19.85
C TYR A 568 -4.18 -3.16 -19.49
N ASP A 569 -4.41 -2.89 -18.20
CA ASP A 569 -4.90 -1.58 -17.77
C ASP A 569 -3.81 -0.53 -18.04
N ALA A 570 -4.20 0.67 -18.45
CA ALA A 570 -3.28 1.68 -18.98
C ALA A 570 -2.09 2.02 -18.04
N PRO A 571 -2.26 2.10 -16.70
CA PRO A 571 -1.13 2.28 -15.79
C PRO A 571 -0.07 1.19 -15.97
N LEU A 572 -0.46 -0.09 -15.89
CA LEU A 572 0.48 -1.20 -15.93
C LEU A 572 0.98 -1.50 -17.35
N LEU A 573 0.14 -1.25 -18.36
CA LEU A 573 0.50 -1.41 -19.76
C LEU A 573 1.68 -0.51 -20.14
N ALA A 574 1.63 0.75 -19.71
CA ALA A 574 2.72 1.71 -19.89
C ALA A 574 3.97 1.23 -19.15
N LEU A 575 3.84 0.97 -17.85
CA LEU A 575 4.98 0.70 -16.98
C LEU A 575 5.69 -0.63 -17.29
N GLY A 576 4.93 -1.70 -17.54
CA GLY A 576 5.46 -3.07 -17.57
C GLY A 576 6.06 -3.47 -16.22
N ASP A 577 7.18 -4.20 -16.27
CA ASP A 577 7.79 -4.85 -15.10
C ASP A 577 9.07 -4.16 -14.59
N ILE A 578 9.32 -2.91 -15.01
CA ILE A 578 10.48 -2.14 -14.54
C ILE A 578 10.36 -1.85 -13.02
N PRO A 579 11.43 -2.02 -12.23
CA PRO A 579 11.50 -1.51 -10.86
C PRO A 579 11.23 0.00 -10.79
N VAL A 580 10.39 0.43 -9.84
CA VAL A 580 10.00 1.84 -9.70
C VAL A 580 10.32 2.32 -8.28
N ALA A 581 11.18 3.34 -8.21
CA ALA A 581 11.43 4.13 -7.02
C ALA A 581 10.67 5.45 -7.13
N TYR A 582 10.09 5.93 -6.04
CA TYR A 582 9.28 7.14 -6.08
C TYR A 582 9.46 7.98 -4.80
N PRO A 583 10.36 8.99 -4.81
CA PRO A 583 10.41 10.00 -3.77
C PRO A 583 9.07 10.74 -3.67
N TYR A 584 8.46 10.74 -2.48
CA TYR A 584 7.10 11.24 -2.25
C TYR A 584 7.02 12.02 -0.93
N ILE A 585 6.26 13.11 -0.89
CA ILE A 585 6.13 13.94 0.32
C ILE A 585 5.44 13.18 1.45
N ALA A 586 5.99 13.28 2.67
CA ALA A 586 5.55 12.50 3.82
C ALA A 586 4.07 12.72 4.20
N ASP A 587 3.52 13.90 3.96
CA ASP A 587 2.16 14.27 4.38
C ASP A 587 1.05 13.95 3.34
N ASN A 588 1.42 13.42 2.15
CA ASN A 588 0.47 13.03 1.10
C ASN A 588 0.35 11.50 0.94
N ILE A 589 -0.08 10.83 2.02
CA ILE A 589 -0.22 9.36 2.07
C ILE A 589 -1.28 8.85 1.08
N GLY A 590 -2.38 9.61 0.89
CA GLY A 590 -3.49 9.21 0.03
C GLY A 590 -3.02 8.92 -1.40
N GLU A 591 -2.23 9.83 -1.97
CA GLU A 591 -1.70 9.64 -3.32
C GLU A 591 -0.47 8.74 -3.37
N ALA A 592 0.38 8.73 -2.34
CA ALA A 592 1.44 7.74 -2.23
C ALA A 592 0.88 6.30 -2.30
N THR A 593 -0.27 6.06 -1.67
CA THR A 593 -0.98 4.77 -1.73
C THR A 593 -1.48 4.45 -3.15
N GLN A 594 -1.94 5.46 -3.90
CA GLN A 594 -2.31 5.30 -5.31
C GLN A 594 -1.10 4.89 -6.16
N ALA A 595 0.04 5.56 -6.00
CA ALA A 595 1.29 5.22 -6.67
C ALA A 595 1.78 3.80 -6.32
N LYS A 596 1.59 3.33 -5.08
CA LYS A 596 1.88 1.93 -4.69
C LYS A 596 0.97 0.93 -5.41
N ARG A 597 -0.33 1.16 -5.37
CA ARG A 597 -1.35 0.20 -5.84
C ARG A 597 -1.53 0.17 -7.36
N ARG A 598 -1.26 1.28 -8.06
CA ARG A 598 -1.44 1.43 -9.51
C ARG A 598 -0.16 1.74 -10.28
N GLY A 599 0.85 2.28 -9.60
CA GLY A 599 2.17 2.60 -10.16
C GLY A 599 3.25 1.56 -9.87
N ARG A 600 2.94 0.48 -9.12
CA ARG A 600 3.91 -0.56 -8.72
C ARG A 600 5.19 0.01 -8.08
N ALA A 601 5.04 1.15 -7.40
CA ALA A 601 6.14 1.94 -6.85
C ALA A 601 6.53 1.50 -5.43
N THR A 602 7.84 1.57 -5.15
CA THR A 602 8.33 1.64 -3.77
C THR A 602 8.49 3.11 -3.42
N ILE A 603 7.75 3.57 -2.43
CA ILE A 603 7.75 4.97 -2.00
C ILE A 603 8.97 5.24 -1.14
N ILE A 604 9.58 6.41 -1.31
CA ILE A 604 10.63 6.92 -0.45
C ILE A 604 10.13 8.25 0.11
N SER A 605 9.74 8.28 1.38
CA SER A 605 9.26 9.52 1.99
C SER A 605 10.34 10.60 1.96
N HIS A 606 9.95 11.83 1.63
CA HIS A 606 10.77 13.02 1.82
C HIS A 606 10.03 14.04 2.69
N GLN A 607 10.77 14.96 3.30
CA GLN A 607 10.18 15.95 4.20
C GLN A 607 9.22 16.88 3.48
N THR A 608 8.25 17.37 4.24
CA THR A 608 7.59 18.64 3.96
C THR A 608 8.63 19.78 3.99
N PRO A 609 8.33 20.98 3.46
CA PRO A 609 9.16 22.12 3.76
C PRO A 609 9.21 22.34 5.30
N PRO A 610 10.26 23.00 5.82
CA PRO A 610 10.28 23.39 7.22
C PRO A 610 9.17 24.40 7.50
N PHE A 611 8.74 24.49 8.75
CA PHE A 611 7.73 25.43 9.22
C PHE A 611 8.32 26.45 10.19
N ALA A 612 7.73 27.63 10.25
CA ALA A 612 7.99 28.65 11.27
C ALA A 612 6.66 29.30 11.69
N PRO A 613 6.56 29.87 12.90
CA PRO A 613 5.44 30.74 13.24
C PRO A 613 5.30 31.85 12.20
N GLY A 614 4.07 32.22 11.85
CA GLY A 614 3.81 33.27 10.87
C GLY A 614 4.35 34.63 11.27
N GLY A 615 4.41 34.88 12.59
CA GLY A 615 4.72 36.19 13.15
C GLY A 615 3.73 37.26 12.68
N LEU A 616 4.02 38.51 13.04
CA LEU A 616 3.28 39.67 12.56
C LEU A 616 4.11 40.39 11.51
N HIS A 617 3.45 40.87 10.45
CA HIS A 617 4.08 41.73 9.45
C HIS A 617 3.67 43.19 9.69
N GLU A 618 4.60 44.13 9.50
CA GLU A 618 4.40 45.58 9.39
C GLU A 618 3.11 46.14 10.04
N ALA A 619 2.00 46.19 9.30
CA ALA A 619 0.73 46.74 9.77
C ALA A 619 0.12 45.97 10.95
N LEU A 620 0.24 44.64 10.99
CA LEU A 620 -0.22 43.82 12.11
C LEU A 620 0.63 44.06 13.36
N THR A 621 1.95 44.24 13.20
CA THR A 621 2.85 44.62 14.31
C THR A 621 2.46 45.98 14.87
N GLN A 622 2.23 46.98 14.00
CA GLN A 622 1.80 48.31 14.43
C GLN A 622 0.45 48.27 15.16
N MET A 623 -0.50 47.43 14.71
CA MET A 623 -1.78 47.24 15.41
C MET A 623 -1.60 46.59 16.77
N HIS A 624 -0.73 45.58 16.87
CA HIS A 624 -0.40 44.91 18.14
C HIS A 624 0.26 45.88 19.13
N ASP A 625 1.25 46.67 18.69
CA ASP A 625 1.89 47.70 19.51
C ASP A 625 0.89 48.77 19.98
N LEU A 626 0.02 49.24 19.07
CA LEU A 626 -0.97 50.28 19.38
C LEU A 626 -2.05 49.76 20.34
N LEU A 627 -2.43 48.49 20.23
CA LEU A 627 -3.35 47.81 21.14
C LEU A 627 -2.77 47.76 22.56
N HIS A 628 -1.50 47.35 22.70
CA HIS A 628 -0.82 47.31 23.99
C HIS A 628 -0.65 48.70 24.61
N GLN A 629 -0.29 49.70 23.79
CA GLN A 629 -0.25 51.10 24.23
C GLN A 629 -1.62 51.56 24.73
N TRP A 630 -2.70 51.19 24.04
CA TRP A 630 -4.06 51.53 24.49
C TRP A 630 -4.45 50.84 25.80
N GLN A 631 -4.06 49.57 26.00
CA GLN A 631 -4.33 48.83 27.23
C GLN A 631 -3.59 49.42 28.44
N ALA A 632 -2.35 49.86 28.23
CA ALA A 632 -1.50 50.47 29.27
C ALA A 632 -1.85 51.94 29.57
N GLN A 633 -2.64 52.60 28.72
CA GLN A 633 -2.93 54.03 28.82
C GLN A 633 -4.12 54.32 29.76
N ASP A 634 -3.97 55.33 30.63
CA ASP A 634 -5.05 55.84 31.48
C ASP A 634 -6.18 56.50 30.65
N GLU A 635 -7.37 56.61 31.24
CA GLU A 635 -8.52 57.27 30.59
C GLU A 635 -8.21 58.73 30.18
N GLY A 636 -8.61 59.11 28.96
CA GLY A 636 -8.44 60.46 28.45
C GLY A 636 -8.33 60.56 26.92
N ALA A 637 -8.15 61.78 26.40
CA ALA A 637 -8.14 62.07 24.97
C ALA A 637 -7.07 61.30 24.17
N VAL A 638 -5.94 60.96 24.80
CA VAL A 638 -4.88 60.14 24.17
C VAL A 638 -5.39 58.71 23.95
N ARG A 639 -6.04 58.12 24.95
CA ARG A 639 -6.63 56.77 24.86
C ARG A 639 -7.76 56.71 23.84
N GLU A 640 -8.59 57.75 23.76
CA GLU A 640 -9.63 57.87 22.72
C GLU A 640 -9.03 57.97 21.31
N ARG A 641 -7.93 58.72 21.17
CA ARG A 641 -7.22 58.85 19.89
C ARG A 641 -6.63 57.51 19.46
N MET A 642 -5.94 56.81 20.37
CA MET A 642 -5.41 55.46 20.12
C MET A 642 -6.51 54.48 19.70
N ALA A 643 -7.69 54.54 20.34
CA ALA A 643 -8.83 53.72 19.94
C ALA A 643 -9.31 54.03 18.51
N SER A 644 -9.38 55.30 18.14
CA SER A 644 -9.73 55.72 16.77
C SER A 644 -8.70 55.27 15.74
N ASP A 645 -7.41 55.38 16.07
CA ASP A 645 -6.32 54.97 15.18
C ASP A 645 -6.28 53.45 15.01
N LEU A 646 -6.55 52.68 16.08
CA LEU A 646 -6.64 51.21 16.01
C LEU A 646 -7.83 50.75 15.17
N LEU A 647 -9.01 51.36 15.32
CA LEU A 647 -10.16 51.09 14.45
C LEU A 647 -9.87 51.41 12.98
N ALA A 648 -9.17 52.52 12.72
CA ALA A 648 -8.80 52.90 11.36
C ALA A 648 -7.81 51.91 10.74
N ALA A 649 -6.81 51.46 11.51
CA ALA A 649 -5.85 50.44 11.07
C ALA A 649 -6.54 49.09 10.80
N ALA A 650 -7.36 48.60 11.75
CA ALA A 650 -8.07 47.34 11.60
C ALA A 650 -9.08 47.35 10.45
N LYS A 651 -9.70 48.51 10.16
CA LYS A 651 -10.54 48.69 8.98
C LYS A 651 -9.73 48.62 7.68
N LYS A 652 -8.61 49.35 7.62
CA LYS A 652 -7.76 49.46 6.44
C LYS A 652 -7.22 48.08 6.02
N GLU A 653 -6.75 47.29 6.98
CA GLU A 653 -6.22 45.94 6.77
C GLU A 653 -7.33 44.86 6.77
N ARG A 654 -8.62 45.27 6.85
CA ARG A 654 -9.82 44.42 6.82
C ARG A 654 -9.99 43.43 7.98
N VAL A 655 -9.17 43.52 9.02
CA VAL A 655 -9.22 42.66 10.22
C VAL A 655 -10.59 42.69 10.91
N ILE A 656 -11.29 43.84 10.91
CA ILE A 656 -12.66 43.93 11.44
C ILE A 656 -13.59 42.93 10.73
N ALA A 657 -13.49 42.82 9.41
CA ALA A 657 -14.31 41.92 8.63
C ALA A 657 -13.87 40.46 8.78
N ASP A 658 -12.56 40.21 8.88
CA ASP A 658 -12.00 38.85 9.04
C ASP A 658 -12.41 38.21 10.37
N MET A 659 -12.54 39.01 11.43
CA MET A 659 -13.09 38.57 12.72
C MET A 659 -14.63 38.49 12.74
N GLY A 660 -15.31 38.80 11.65
CA GLY A 660 -16.79 38.80 11.57
C GLY A 660 -17.46 39.95 12.31
N TRP A 661 -16.74 41.03 12.60
CA TRP A 661 -17.28 42.24 13.22
C TRP A 661 -17.82 43.23 12.18
N THR A 662 -18.69 44.13 12.63
CA THR A 662 -19.02 45.35 11.87
C THR A 662 -18.30 46.54 12.49
N GLU A 663 -17.95 47.54 11.70
CA GLU A 663 -17.32 48.77 12.21
C GLU A 663 -18.16 49.42 13.32
N ALA A 664 -19.49 49.41 13.17
CA ALA A 664 -20.41 49.94 14.16
C ALA A 664 -20.33 49.17 15.49
N ARG A 665 -20.29 47.83 15.44
CA ARG A 665 -20.13 46.98 16.63
C ARG A 665 -18.76 47.18 17.27
N ALA A 666 -17.68 47.21 16.48
CA ALA A 666 -16.32 47.40 16.97
C ALA A 666 -16.16 48.74 17.70
N LYS A 667 -16.79 49.80 17.19
CA LYS A 667 -16.82 51.10 17.86
C LYS A 667 -17.67 51.10 19.14
N ALA A 668 -18.83 50.44 19.13
CA ALA A 668 -19.75 50.41 20.26
C ALA A 668 -19.25 49.52 21.42
N GLN A 669 -18.52 48.45 21.11
CA GLN A 669 -18.02 47.44 22.04
C GLN A 669 -16.48 47.38 21.94
N PHE A 670 -15.82 48.53 22.06
CA PHE A 670 -14.39 48.64 21.74
C PHE A 670 -13.47 47.78 22.62
N ALA A 671 -13.76 47.66 23.92
CA ALA A 671 -12.97 46.81 24.81
C ALA A 671 -13.05 45.33 24.42
N ASP A 672 -14.25 44.83 24.13
CA ASP A 672 -14.47 43.45 23.66
C ASP A 672 -13.79 43.22 22.30
N PHE A 673 -13.89 44.21 21.40
CA PHE A 673 -13.19 44.18 20.11
C PHE A 673 -11.67 44.11 20.28
N VAL A 674 -11.10 44.89 21.20
CA VAL A 674 -9.66 44.85 21.50
C VAL A 674 -9.24 43.48 22.02
N GLN A 675 -10.01 42.86 22.91
CA GLN A 675 -9.69 41.53 23.41
C GLN A 675 -9.73 40.47 22.30
N GLU A 676 -10.75 40.49 21.43
CA GLU A 676 -10.82 39.58 20.30
C GLU A 676 -9.72 39.87 19.26
N LEU A 677 -9.38 41.14 19.03
CA LEU A 677 -8.28 41.55 18.15
C LEU A 677 -6.92 41.06 18.66
N HIS A 678 -6.67 41.15 19.97
CA HIS A 678 -5.45 40.65 20.60
C HIS A 678 -5.29 39.15 20.35
N ASN A 679 -6.33 38.37 20.66
CA ASN A 679 -6.36 36.92 20.42
C ASN A 679 -6.18 36.59 18.93
N HIS A 680 -6.85 37.32 18.04
CA HIS A 680 -6.75 37.09 16.59
C HIS A 680 -5.33 37.34 16.05
N LEU A 681 -4.68 38.43 16.49
CA LEU A 681 -3.30 38.73 16.10
C LEU A 681 -2.34 37.66 16.63
N HIS A 682 -2.56 37.17 17.86
CA HIS A 682 -1.79 36.06 18.41
C HIS A 682 -1.96 34.77 17.60
N GLU A 683 -3.20 34.39 17.26
CA GLU A 683 -3.47 33.22 16.42
C GLU A 683 -2.77 33.32 15.06
N LEU A 684 -2.83 34.48 14.41
CA LEU A 684 -2.12 34.74 13.15
C LEU A 684 -0.60 34.56 13.31
N ALA A 685 -0.02 35.15 14.36
CA ALA A 685 1.41 35.07 14.62
C ALA A 685 1.90 33.65 14.93
N GLN A 686 1.09 32.86 15.62
CA GLN A 686 1.42 31.48 16.01
C GLN A 686 1.13 30.46 14.90
N THR A 687 0.39 30.84 13.85
CA THR A 687 0.04 29.94 12.75
C THR A 687 1.30 29.39 12.08
N ALA A 688 1.42 28.07 11.96
CA ALA A 688 2.55 27.42 11.28
C ALA A 688 2.53 27.72 9.77
N GLN A 689 3.57 28.38 9.27
CA GLN A 689 3.75 28.73 7.87
C GLN A 689 4.89 27.91 7.25
N PRO A 690 4.67 27.25 6.09
CA PRO A 690 5.73 26.55 5.38
C PRO A 690 6.76 27.55 4.82
N GLN A 691 8.04 27.25 5.01
CA GLN A 691 9.16 28.08 4.62
C GLN A 691 9.87 27.48 3.40
N GLY A 692 9.52 27.99 2.21
CA GLY A 692 10.20 27.63 0.96
C GLY A 692 9.90 26.23 0.45
N LEU A 693 10.93 25.59 -0.14
CA LEU A 693 10.84 24.27 -0.78
C LEU A 693 11.87 23.32 -0.16
N HIS A 694 11.50 22.05 0.02
CA HIS A 694 12.39 20.99 0.42
C HIS A 694 13.41 20.64 -0.68
N THR A 695 14.60 20.22 -0.28
CA THR A 695 15.63 19.68 -1.17
C THR A 695 15.96 18.25 -0.73
N LEU A 696 15.74 17.26 -1.61
CA LEU A 696 15.90 15.85 -1.27
C LEU A 696 17.31 15.55 -0.73
N GLY A 697 17.37 14.95 0.47
CA GLY A 697 18.60 14.59 1.15
C GLY A 697 19.35 15.73 1.83
N ARG A 698 18.78 16.95 1.87
CA ARG A 698 19.39 18.12 2.51
C ARG A 698 18.51 18.60 3.66
N ALA A 699 19.09 18.72 4.85
CA ALA A 699 18.41 19.29 6.00
C ALA A 699 17.96 20.74 5.69
N PRO A 700 16.83 21.18 6.25
CA PRO A 700 16.50 22.59 6.28
C PRO A 700 17.62 23.44 6.89
N GLU A 701 17.71 24.71 6.49
CA GLU A 701 18.60 25.68 7.14
C GLU A 701 18.28 25.77 8.64
N GLU A 702 19.31 26.04 9.45
CA GLU A 702 19.23 25.98 10.92
C GLU A 702 18.04 26.77 11.47
N LEU A 703 17.84 27.99 10.99
CA LEU A 703 16.73 28.87 11.38
C LEU A 703 15.37 28.18 11.18
N HIS A 704 15.13 27.63 10.00
CA HIS A 704 13.86 27.00 9.67
C HIS A 704 13.69 25.64 10.35
N ARG A 705 14.79 24.89 10.53
CA ARG A 705 14.77 23.60 11.25
C ARG A 705 14.42 23.80 12.72
N LEU A 706 15.08 24.76 13.39
CA LEU A 706 14.76 25.13 14.76
C LEU A 706 13.37 25.76 14.89
N GLY A 707 12.93 26.54 13.90
CA GLY A 707 11.55 27.03 13.84
C GLY A 707 10.51 25.91 13.83
N THR A 708 10.78 24.82 13.12
CA THR A 708 9.90 23.64 13.11
C THR A 708 9.92 22.93 14.47
N VAL A 709 11.10 22.72 15.05
CA VAL A 709 11.24 22.14 16.40
C VAL A 709 10.48 22.98 17.43
N LEU A 710 10.58 24.30 17.34
CA LEU A 710 9.90 25.23 18.23
C LEU A 710 8.38 25.07 18.15
N LEU A 711 7.81 24.95 16.94
CA LEU A 711 6.39 24.66 16.74
C LEU A 711 5.98 23.29 17.29
N MET A 712 6.84 22.27 17.17
CA MET A 712 6.60 20.92 17.69
C MET A 712 6.62 20.83 19.22
N LEU A 713 7.32 21.75 19.89
CA LEU A 713 7.35 21.82 21.36
C LEU A 713 6.16 22.59 21.93
N GLY A 714 5.58 23.52 21.16
CA GLY A 714 4.37 24.27 21.52
C GLY A 714 4.55 25.29 22.64
N SER A 715 3.45 25.96 23.01
CA SER A 715 3.40 27.08 23.96
C SER A 715 3.97 26.72 25.34
N ASP A 716 3.76 25.50 25.81
CA ASP A 716 4.30 25.02 27.10
C ASP A 716 5.82 25.20 27.19
N PHE A 717 6.54 24.97 26.09
CA PHE A 717 7.98 25.19 26.03
C PHE A 717 8.33 26.67 25.92
N TRP A 718 7.58 27.44 25.11
CA TRP A 718 7.84 28.87 24.88
C TRP A 718 7.73 29.65 26.19
N GLU A 719 6.64 29.44 26.92
CA GLU A 719 6.40 30.09 28.22
C GLU A 719 7.41 29.65 29.27
N ALA A 720 7.77 28.36 29.31
CA ALA A 720 8.77 27.86 30.25
C ALA A 720 10.15 28.48 29.99
N ALA A 721 10.54 28.64 28.72
CA ALA A 721 11.78 29.28 28.33
C ALA A 721 11.78 30.78 28.68
N ALA A 722 10.68 31.49 28.37
CA ALA A 722 10.51 32.91 28.71
C ALA A 722 10.55 33.14 30.23
N ARG A 723 9.85 32.32 31.00
CA ARG A 723 9.86 32.35 32.47
C ARG A 723 11.26 32.13 33.04
N HIS A 724 12.02 31.19 32.47
CA HIS A 724 13.40 30.95 32.87
C HIS A 724 14.32 32.15 32.58
N ALA A 725 14.07 32.91 31.52
CA ALA A 725 14.80 34.14 31.21
C ALA A 725 14.33 35.38 32.00
N GLY A 726 13.35 35.23 32.91
CA GLY A 726 12.86 36.33 33.75
C GLY A 726 11.78 37.19 33.11
N VAL A 727 11.11 36.72 32.05
CA VAL A 727 9.94 37.42 31.47
C VAL A 727 8.79 37.44 32.48
N PRO A 728 8.12 38.59 32.71
CA PRO A 728 6.98 38.68 33.61
C PRO A 728 5.85 37.72 33.24
N ALA A 729 5.09 37.26 34.24
CA ALA A 729 4.01 36.30 34.04
C ALA A 729 2.92 36.78 33.07
N ALA A 730 2.72 38.10 32.97
CA ALA A 730 1.73 38.72 32.08
C ALA A 730 2.15 38.76 30.61
N ASP A 731 3.43 38.49 30.30
CA ASP A 731 3.99 38.60 28.94
C ASP A 731 4.49 37.23 28.41
N LEU A 732 4.16 36.12 29.10
CA LEU A 732 4.66 34.79 28.73
C LEU A 732 4.05 34.28 27.41
N ASP A 733 2.80 34.62 27.15
CA ASP A 733 2.07 34.33 25.91
C ASP A 733 2.60 35.13 24.71
N GLU A 734 3.27 36.26 24.96
CA GLU A 734 3.96 37.09 23.97
C GLU A 734 5.35 36.56 23.57
N ALA A 735 5.83 35.44 24.15
CA ALA A 735 7.19 34.94 23.98
C ALA A 735 7.65 34.68 22.52
N LEU A 736 6.70 34.43 21.61
CA LEU A 736 6.93 34.30 20.17
C LEU A 736 6.12 35.31 19.32
N ILE A 737 5.38 36.20 19.96
CA ILE A 737 4.54 37.18 19.27
C ILE A 737 5.37 38.41 18.96
N GLY A 738 5.39 38.81 17.69
CA GLY A 738 6.16 39.96 17.24
C GLY A 738 6.51 39.85 15.76
N PRO A 739 7.45 40.71 15.28
CA PRO A 739 7.88 40.69 13.89
C PRO A 739 8.39 39.32 13.45
N TRP A 740 7.91 38.83 12.32
CA TRP A 740 8.27 37.51 11.77
C TRP A 740 9.78 37.33 11.54
N ASP A 741 10.49 38.42 11.22
CA ASP A 741 11.94 38.44 10.97
C ASP A 741 12.78 38.41 12.25
N ARG A 742 12.13 38.42 13.43
CA ARG A 742 12.77 38.39 14.75
C ARG A 742 12.74 37.04 15.46
N LEU A 743 12.32 35.97 14.79
CA LEU A 743 12.23 34.63 15.39
C LEU A 743 13.53 34.21 16.06
N ALA A 744 14.67 34.46 15.40
CA ALA A 744 15.98 34.08 15.91
C ALA A 744 16.35 34.78 17.23
N GLN A 745 15.80 35.97 17.51
CA GLN A 745 16.10 36.76 18.71
C GLN A 745 15.22 36.37 19.90
N THR A 746 14.18 35.56 19.69
CA THR A 746 13.27 35.15 20.76
C THR A 746 13.99 34.25 21.77
N VAL A 747 13.61 34.38 23.05
CA VAL A 747 14.18 33.57 24.15
C VAL A 747 14.02 32.06 23.88
N PRO A 748 12.83 31.55 23.48
CA PRO A 748 12.67 30.13 23.22
C PRO A 748 13.60 29.60 22.11
N TYR A 749 13.78 30.39 21.03
CA TYR A 749 14.68 30.02 19.94
C TYR A 749 16.14 29.97 20.39
N GLN A 750 16.60 31.01 21.11
CA GLN A 750 17.98 31.08 21.60
C GLN A 750 18.31 29.93 22.56
N LEU A 751 17.35 29.56 23.42
CA LEU A 751 17.50 28.40 24.30
C LEU A 751 17.64 27.09 23.49
N LEU A 752 16.84 26.90 22.44
CA LEU A 752 16.97 25.75 21.56
C LEU A 752 18.34 25.72 20.87
N LYS A 753 18.77 26.83 20.27
CA LYS A 753 20.06 26.90 19.59
C LYS A 753 21.21 26.52 20.54
N LYS A 754 21.23 27.13 21.73
CA LYS A 754 22.26 26.91 22.76
C LYS A 754 22.42 25.44 23.15
N HIS A 755 21.32 24.72 23.34
CA HIS A 755 21.37 23.36 23.89
C HIS A 755 21.26 22.25 22.83
N VAL A 756 20.57 22.50 21.71
CA VAL A 756 20.34 21.50 20.65
C VAL A 756 21.41 21.58 19.56
N VAL A 757 21.88 22.78 19.22
CA VAL A 757 22.87 22.99 18.14
C VAL A 757 24.27 23.16 18.73
N ASP A 758 24.42 24.07 19.69
CA ASP A 758 25.75 24.39 20.27
C ASP A 758 26.19 23.32 21.30
N GLY A 759 25.26 22.48 21.76
CA GLY A 759 25.56 21.30 22.59
C GLY A 759 25.84 21.60 24.06
N GLU A 760 25.38 22.73 24.57
CA GLU A 760 25.57 23.07 25.99
C GLU A 760 24.76 22.17 26.93
N ALA A 761 25.33 21.84 28.09
CA ALA A 761 24.68 20.99 29.09
C ALA A 761 23.38 21.61 29.62
N THR A 762 22.37 20.79 29.87
CA THR A 762 21.04 21.22 30.34
C THR A 762 20.86 21.08 31.85
N ASN A 763 21.90 20.65 32.58
CA ASN A 763 21.82 20.27 34.00
C ASN A 763 21.34 21.41 34.92
N ASP A 764 21.63 22.67 34.55
CA ASP A 764 21.25 23.86 35.32
C ASP A 764 19.83 24.36 35.00
N LEU A 765 19.12 23.71 34.07
CA LEU A 765 17.77 24.07 33.68
C LEU A 765 16.71 23.31 34.52
N PRO A 766 15.49 23.87 34.69
CA PRO A 766 14.35 23.14 35.22
C PRO A 766 14.09 21.80 34.50
N GLU A 767 13.64 20.77 35.23
CA GLU A 767 13.40 19.42 34.70
C GLU A 767 12.47 19.40 33.47
N GLN A 768 11.44 20.26 33.45
CA GLN A 768 10.54 20.42 32.30
C GLN A 768 11.30 20.85 31.04
N LEU A 769 12.21 21.83 31.16
CA LEU A 769 13.02 22.31 30.04
C LEU A 769 14.07 21.26 29.63
N GLN A 770 14.65 20.52 30.57
CA GLN A 770 15.56 19.41 30.25
C GLN A 770 14.88 18.35 29.37
N LYS A 771 13.69 17.90 29.76
CA LYS A 771 12.90 16.92 28.98
C LYS A 771 12.50 17.46 27.61
N ALA A 772 12.07 18.72 27.55
CA ALA A 772 11.72 19.38 26.29
C ALA A 772 12.93 19.48 25.35
N LEU A 773 14.10 19.87 25.85
CA LEU A 773 15.33 19.98 25.07
C LEU A 773 15.88 18.60 24.62
N GLN A 774 15.70 17.55 25.43
CA GLN A 774 16.02 16.18 25.02
C GLN A 774 15.13 15.74 23.85
N LYS A 775 13.81 15.99 23.95
CA LYS A 775 12.87 15.75 22.83
C LYS A 775 13.24 16.59 21.61
N ALA A 776 13.60 17.86 21.82
CA ALA A 776 14.00 18.79 20.77
C ALA A 776 15.24 18.29 20.00
N ALA A 777 16.25 17.76 20.70
CA ALA A 777 17.44 17.20 20.07
C ALA A 777 17.13 15.98 19.19
N GLN A 778 16.27 15.07 19.68
CA GLN A 778 15.82 13.91 18.91
C GLN A 778 15.06 14.34 17.66
N VAL A 779 14.04 15.20 17.83
CA VAL A 779 13.23 15.72 16.73
C VAL A 779 14.09 16.47 15.71
N TYR A 780 14.99 17.33 16.19
CA TYR A 780 15.93 18.06 15.33
C TYR A 780 16.67 17.06 14.46
N ALA A 781 17.27 16.00 15.02
CA ALA A 781 17.97 14.96 14.28
C ALA A 781 17.06 14.22 13.27
N ASP A 782 15.82 13.92 13.63
CA ASP A 782 14.85 13.20 12.78
C ASP A 782 14.41 14.02 11.55
N ILE A 783 14.30 15.35 11.70
CA ILE A 783 14.04 16.27 10.58
C ILE A 783 15.31 16.71 9.83
N GLY A 784 16.36 15.89 9.83
CA GLY A 784 17.62 16.18 9.11
C GLY A 784 17.74 15.70 7.65
N ALA A 785 16.76 14.96 7.13
CA ALA A 785 16.67 14.45 5.76
C ALA A 785 17.80 13.47 5.32
N GLN A 786 18.69 13.08 6.23
CA GLN A 786 19.87 12.24 5.96
C GLN A 786 19.57 10.83 5.42
N ASN A 787 18.32 10.38 5.54
CA ASN A 787 17.89 9.05 5.16
C ASN A 787 17.23 9.01 3.77
N GLU A 788 16.87 10.15 3.19
CA GLU A 788 16.09 10.20 1.95
C GLU A 788 16.85 9.64 0.75
N LEU A 789 18.07 10.14 0.50
CA LEU A 789 18.93 9.64 -0.57
C LEU A 789 19.41 8.21 -0.29
N LYS A 790 19.62 7.85 0.97
CA LYS A 790 19.94 6.46 1.37
C LYS A 790 18.79 5.52 1.02
N GLY A 791 17.55 5.94 1.29
CA GLY A 791 16.34 5.19 0.95
C GLY A 791 16.20 5.02 -0.56
N LEU A 792 16.39 6.09 -1.33
CA LEU A 792 16.38 6.03 -2.80
C LEU A 792 17.42 5.03 -3.33
N LEU A 793 18.67 5.12 -2.85
CA LEU A 793 19.74 4.21 -3.25
C LEU A 793 19.44 2.76 -2.82
N THR A 794 18.84 2.55 -1.65
CA THR A 794 18.40 1.21 -1.19
C THR A 794 17.39 0.59 -2.15
N VAL A 795 16.43 1.37 -2.64
CA VAL A 795 15.46 0.90 -3.66
C VAL A 795 16.14 0.66 -5.01
N LEU A 796 17.09 1.51 -5.42
CA LEU A 796 17.88 1.33 -6.64
C LEU A 796 18.94 0.21 -6.53
N ASP A 797 19.17 -0.31 -5.33
CA ASP A 797 19.88 -1.56 -5.06
C ASP A 797 18.95 -2.76 -5.05
N GLY A 798 17.65 -2.57 -5.31
CA GLY A 798 16.64 -3.63 -5.30
C GLY A 798 16.45 -4.26 -3.93
N ARG A 799 16.68 -3.52 -2.83
CA ARG A 799 16.59 -4.00 -1.45
C ARG A 799 15.31 -3.57 -0.75
N TYR A 800 15.05 -4.19 0.41
CA TYR A 800 13.93 -3.81 1.28
C TYR A 800 14.10 -2.39 1.82
N LEU A 801 13.01 -1.64 1.87
CA LEU A 801 12.94 -0.33 2.50
C LEU A 801 11.94 -0.39 3.67
N ALA A 802 12.41 -0.05 4.87
CA ALA A 802 11.59 -0.04 6.07
C ALA A 802 10.37 0.87 5.91
N THR A 803 9.26 0.46 6.51
CA THR A 803 7.99 1.16 6.36
C THR A 803 7.82 2.26 7.41
N SER A 804 7.02 3.27 7.09
CA SER A 804 6.53 4.24 8.09
C SER A 804 5.16 4.74 7.73
N TYR A 805 4.45 5.23 8.73
CA TYR A 805 3.31 6.09 8.49
C TYR A 805 3.80 7.44 7.94
N GLY A 806 2.90 8.24 7.37
CA GLY A 806 3.20 9.58 6.87
C GLY A 806 2.59 10.68 7.73
N GLY A 807 2.94 11.93 7.45
CA GLY A 807 2.43 13.11 8.14
C GLY A 807 3.39 14.28 8.09
N ASP A 808 2.90 15.45 8.49
CA ASP A 808 3.75 16.61 8.77
C ASP A 808 4.41 16.46 10.15
N PRO A 809 5.60 17.03 10.36
CA PRO A 809 6.36 16.83 11.59
C PRO A 809 5.68 17.46 12.81
N ILE A 810 4.83 18.48 12.64
CA ILE A 810 4.18 19.18 13.75
C ILE A 810 3.07 18.31 14.35
N LYS A 811 2.19 17.77 13.50
CA LYS A 811 1.03 16.98 13.96
C LYS A 811 1.40 15.52 14.21
N ASN A 812 2.29 14.96 13.39
CA ASN A 812 2.67 13.54 13.41
C ASN A 812 4.21 13.37 13.46
N PRO A 813 4.88 13.73 14.57
CA PRO A 813 6.34 13.62 14.71
C PRO A 813 6.87 12.21 14.41
N ASP A 814 6.11 11.17 14.78
CA ASP A 814 6.50 9.76 14.59
C ASP A 814 6.58 9.32 13.10
N ALA A 815 6.11 10.16 12.18
CA ALA A 815 6.31 9.96 10.74
C ALA A 815 7.78 10.14 10.30
N TYR A 816 8.60 10.77 11.14
CA TYR A 816 10.01 11.03 10.91
C TYR A 816 10.90 10.01 11.66
N PRO A 817 12.15 9.77 11.22
CA PRO A 817 12.80 10.33 10.04
C PRO A 817 12.21 9.84 8.71
N THR A 818 12.33 10.68 7.68
CA THR A 818 11.96 10.36 6.29
C THR A 818 12.95 9.38 5.64
N GLY A 819 12.74 9.02 4.37
CA GLY A 819 13.51 7.99 3.65
C GLY A 819 12.96 6.58 3.84
N ARG A 820 11.65 6.45 4.10
CA ARG A 820 10.96 5.19 4.40
C ARG A 820 9.79 4.94 3.45
N ASN A 821 9.33 3.70 3.37
CA ASN A 821 8.22 3.28 2.51
C ASN A 821 6.86 3.55 3.18
N LEU A 822 6.15 4.57 2.70
CA LEU A 822 4.88 5.00 3.29
C LEU A 822 3.79 3.91 3.20
N TYR A 823 3.00 3.74 4.26
CA TYR A 823 1.78 2.94 4.24
C TYR A 823 0.56 3.74 4.70
N GLY A 824 -0.63 3.30 4.29
CA GLY A 824 -1.91 3.91 4.68
C GLY A 824 -2.38 3.51 6.08
N PHE A 825 -3.69 3.49 6.28
CA PHE A 825 -4.31 2.99 7.52
C PHE A 825 -5.10 1.70 7.23
N ASP A 826 -5.46 0.96 8.28
CA ASP A 826 -6.41 -0.13 8.16
C ASP A 826 -7.85 0.45 8.09
N PRO A 827 -8.52 0.41 6.92
CA PRO A 827 -9.83 1.04 6.78
C PRO A 827 -10.91 0.32 7.58
N SER A 828 -10.69 -0.94 7.99
CA SER A 828 -11.66 -1.66 8.82
C SER A 828 -11.73 -1.16 10.26
N ARG A 829 -10.83 -0.28 10.69
CA ARG A 829 -10.76 0.25 12.06
C ARG A 829 -11.34 1.67 12.20
N ILE A 830 -11.94 2.20 11.13
CA ILE A 830 -12.43 3.57 11.06
C ILE A 830 -13.96 3.60 11.05
N PRO A 831 -14.61 4.47 11.84
CA PRO A 831 -14.01 5.36 12.82
C PRO A 831 -13.49 4.61 14.05
N THR A 832 -12.43 5.13 14.68
CA THR A 832 -12.01 4.65 16.01
C THR A 832 -13.04 5.04 17.07
N LYS A 833 -13.05 4.37 18.22
CA LYS A 833 -13.98 4.72 19.32
C LYS A 833 -13.79 6.15 19.82
N GLN A 834 -12.55 6.63 19.84
CA GLN A 834 -12.20 8.00 20.24
C GLN A 834 -12.67 9.01 19.18
N ALA A 835 -12.41 8.74 17.90
CA ALA A 835 -12.90 9.58 16.81
C ALA A 835 -14.43 9.60 16.74
N TRP A 836 -15.09 8.51 17.12
CA TRP A 836 -16.53 8.44 17.26
C TRP A 836 -17.07 9.44 18.28
N GLU A 837 -16.54 9.44 19.51
CA GLU A 837 -16.98 10.39 20.54
C GLU A 837 -16.68 11.84 20.15
N ALA A 838 -15.47 12.10 19.62
CA ALA A 838 -15.09 13.44 19.18
C ALA A 838 -15.96 13.92 18.00
N GLY A 839 -16.23 13.05 17.03
CA GLY A 839 -17.07 13.35 15.87
C GLY A 839 -18.52 13.60 16.26
N LYS A 840 -19.07 12.79 17.18
CA LYS A 840 -20.39 13.03 17.74
C LYS A 840 -20.49 14.42 18.40
N GLN A 841 -19.52 14.76 19.26
CA GLN A 841 -19.51 16.08 19.92
C GLN A 841 -19.41 17.23 18.91
N ALA A 842 -18.57 17.09 17.87
CA ALA A 842 -18.45 18.09 16.83
C ALA A 842 -19.74 18.28 16.02
N ALA A 843 -20.46 17.19 15.71
CA ALA A 843 -21.75 17.25 15.06
C ALA A 843 -22.80 17.98 15.92
N GLU A 844 -22.87 17.69 17.21
CA GLU A 844 -23.78 18.39 18.14
C GLU A 844 -23.45 19.88 18.24
N ASN A 845 -22.16 20.23 18.35
CA ASN A 845 -21.71 21.63 18.38
C ASN A 845 -22.10 22.37 17.09
N MET A 846 -21.95 21.73 15.93
CA MET A 846 -22.35 22.29 14.65
C MET A 846 -23.86 22.53 14.57
N LEU A 847 -24.69 21.60 15.05
CA LEU A 847 -26.14 21.77 15.11
C LEU A 847 -26.55 22.89 16.07
N ALA A 848 -25.92 22.95 17.25
CA ALA A 848 -26.17 23.97 18.25
C ALA A 848 -25.85 25.38 17.72
N GLU A 849 -24.68 25.54 17.07
CA GLU A 849 -24.28 26.83 16.50
C GLU A 849 -25.19 27.22 15.33
N HIS A 850 -25.56 26.28 14.45
CA HIS A 850 -26.54 26.56 13.39
C HIS A 850 -27.89 27.01 13.96
N ARG A 851 -28.38 26.35 15.03
CA ARG A 851 -29.63 26.74 15.69
C ARG A 851 -29.52 28.12 16.33
N LYS A 852 -28.40 28.45 16.95
CA LYS A 852 -28.13 29.78 17.53
C LYS A 852 -28.12 30.88 16.46
N LEU A 853 -27.51 30.62 15.30
CA LEU A 853 -27.39 31.58 14.21
C LEU A 853 -28.68 31.74 13.37
N HIS A 854 -29.49 30.69 13.24
CA HIS A 854 -30.62 30.66 12.29
C HIS A 854 -31.98 30.36 12.91
N GLY A 855 -32.03 30.10 14.23
CA GLY A 855 -33.27 29.80 14.97
C GLY A 855 -33.92 28.45 14.64
N LYS A 856 -33.30 27.62 13.79
CA LYS A 856 -33.84 26.34 13.33
C LYS A 856 -32.74 25.31 13.07
N GLN A 857 -33.11 24.03 13.10
CA GLN A 857 -32.23 22.93 12.69
C GLN A 857 -31.99 22.94 11.18
N PRO A 858 -30.80 22.51 10.70
CA PRO A 858 -30.57 22.29 9.28
C PRO A 858 -31.38 21.09 8.80
N THR A 859 -31.99 21.20 7.62
CA THR A 859 -32.75 20.09 6.99
C THR A 859 -31.89 19.22 6.08
N LYS A 860 -30.71 19.71 5.69
CA LYS A 860 -29.76 19.02 4.83
C LYS A 860 -28.35 19.48 5.16
N LEU A 861 -27.44 18.52 5.22
CA LEU A 861 -26.01 18.73 5.41
C LEU A 861 -25.25 18.02 4.28
N THR A 862 -24.12 18.58 3.88
CA THR A 862 -23.25 17.99 2.85
C THR A 862 -21.86 17.87 3.44
N PHE A 863 -21.29 16.67 3.39
CA PHE A 863 -19.93 16.38 3.84
C PHE A 863 -19.03 16.12 2.64
N SER A 864 -17.80 16.64 2.68
CA SER A 864 -16.73 16.27 1.76
C SER A 864 -15.75 15.39 2.51
N LEU A 865 -15.69 14.10 2.16
CA LEU A 865 -14.83 13.12 2.82
C LEU A 865 -13.55 12.92 2.01
N TRP A 866 -12.42 13.30 2.60
CA TRP A 866 -11.11 13.13 2.00
C TRP A 866 -10.32 12.08 2.78
N SER A 867 -9.80 11.07 2.07
CA SER A 867 -9.05 9.98 2.70
C SER A 867 -7.86 10.45 3.54
N VAL A 868 -7.19 11.54 3.13
CA VAL A 868 -6.07 12.13 3.88
C VAL A 868 -6.52 12.72 5.22
N GLU A 869 -7.74 13.27 5.30
CA GLU A 869 -8.28 13.78 6.56
C GLU A 869 -8.75 12.61 7.44
N THR A 870 -9.41 11.60 6.86
CA THR A 870 -9.74 10.34 7.55
C THR A 870 -8.52 9.72 8.23
N MET A 871 -7.39 9.71 7.54
CA MET A 871 -6.09 9.25 8.03
C MET A 871 -5.56 10.08 9.21
N ARG A 872 -5.78 11.38 9.20
CA ARG A 872 -5.29 12.31 10.24
C ARG A 872 -6.14 12.26 11.50
N HIS A 873 -7.46 12.22 11.36
CA HIS A 873 -8.40 12.29 12.49
C HIS A 873 -9.09 10.95 12.80
N PHE A 874 -8.59 9.84 12.24
CA PHE A 874 -9.06 8.46 12.48
C PHE A 874 -10.58 8.26 12.34
N GLY A 875 -11.20 8.96 11.39
CA GLY A 875 -12.64 8.83 11.11
C GLY A 875 -13.58 9.84 11.76
N MET A 876 -13.11 10.95 12.34
CA MET A 876 -13.95 11.95 12.98
C MET A 876 -15.07 12.53 12.08
N LEU A 877 -14.80 12.83 10.81
CA LEU A 877 -15.83 13.32 9.87
C LEU A 877 -16.86 12.23 9.53
N GLU A 878 -16.41 10.99 9.36
CA GLU A 878 -17.28 9.84 9.18
C GLU A 878 -18.18 9.63 10.40
N ALA A 879 -17.63 9.79 11.60
CA ALA A 879 -18.39 9.76 12.84
C ALA A 879 -19.44 10.87 12.93
N GLN A 880 -19.12 12.10 12.52
CA GLN A 880 -20.11 13.18 12.43
C GLN A 880 -21.26 12.79 11.51
N ALA A 881 -20.95 12.32 10.30
CA ALA A 881 -21.95 11.93 9.32
C ALA A 881 -22.83 10.77 9.82
N LEU A 882 -22.23 9.73 10.41
CA LEU A 882 -22.95 8.58 10.98
C LEU A 882 -23.85 8.99 12.14
N TRP A 883 -23.35 9.82 13.06
CA TRP A 883 -24.16 10.33 14.18
C TRP A 883 -25.37 11.13 13.70
N LEU A 884 -25.18 12.02 12.74
CA LEU A 884 -26.26 12.85 12.16
C LEU A 884 -27.29 12.02 11.38
N LEU A 885 -26.91 10.85 10.87
CA LEU A 885 -27.82 9.87 10.27
C LEU A 885 -28.57 9.04 11.31
N GLY A 886 -28.20 9.15 12.60
CA GLY A 886 -28.77 8.33 13.67
C GLY A 886 -28.25 6.90 13.67
N VAL A 887 -26.99 6.68 13.26
CA VAL A 887 -26.35 5.36 13.27
C VAL A 887 -25.05 5.37 14.08
N GLU A 888 -24.87 4.34 14.91
CA GLU A 888 -23.67 4.14 15.73
C GLU A 888 -22.86 2.95 15.20
N PRO A 889 -21.53 3.05 15.04
CA PRO A 889 -20.70 1.92 14.64
C PRO A 889 -20.74 0.80 15.70
N VAL A 890 -20.55 -0.44 15.25
CA VAL A 890 -20.35 -1.60 16.11
C VAL A 890 -18.93 -2.10 15.89
N TRP A 891 -18.17 -2.22 16.98
CA TRP A 891 -16.78 -2.70 16.94
C TRP A 891 -16.66 -4.11 17.50
N ASP A 892 -15.77 -4.92 16.92
CA ASP A 892 -15.29 -6.14 17.55
C ASP A 892 -14.27 -5.86 18.68
N GLN A 893 -13.78 -6.91 19.33
CA GLN A 893 -12.76 -6.79 20.39
C GLN A 893 -11.43 -6.21 19.88
N GLY A 894 -11.10 -6.38 18.60
CA GLY A 894 -9.92 -5.81 17.94
C GLY A 894 -10.07 -4.34 17.54
N GLY A 895 -11.25 -3.76 17.76
CA GLY A 895 -11.58 -2.39 17.37
C GLY A 895 -11.84 -2.23 15.87
N ARG A 896 -12.20 -3.30 15.16
CA ARG A 896 -12.69 -3.20 13.77
C ARG A 896 -14.18 -2.94 13.76
N VAL A 897 -14.63 -2.08 12.85
CA VAL A 897 -16.05 -1.83 12.61
C VAL A 897 -16.64 -3.01 11.84
N THR A 898 -17.54 -3.75 12.49
CA THR A 898 -18.20 -4.94 11.93
C THR A 898 -19.63 -4.66 11.46
N GLY A 899 -20.16 -3.49 11.77
CA GLY A 899 -21.50 -3.08 11.38
C GLY A 899 -21.89 -1.73 11.98
N VAL A 900 -23.16 -1.42 11.89
CA VAL A 900 -23.79 -0.24 12.50
C VAL A 900 -25.10 -0.64 13.18
N LYS A 901 -25.51 0.13 14.19
CA LYS A 901 -26.83 0.01 14.84
C LYS A 901 -27.55 1.35 14.78
N LEU A 902 -28.88 1.32 14.72
CA LEU A 902 -29.68 2.53 14.82
C LEU A 902 -29.59 3.11 16.23
N VAL A 903 -29.51 4.44 16.31
CA VAL A 903 -29.70 5.19 17.55
C VAL A 903 -31.19 5.42 17.74
N ASP A 904 -31.70 5.13 18.93
CA ASP A 904 -33.11 5.34 19.26
C ASP A 904 -33.51 6.81 19.02
N ARG A 905 -34.68 7.02 18.43
CA ARG A 905 -35.16 8.37 18.09
C ARG A 905 -35.18 9.29 19.31
N GLU A 906 -35.62 8.81 20.47
CA GLU A 906 -35.61 9.58 21.71
C GLU A 906 -34.20 10.00 22.16
N ARG A 907 -33.18 9.16 21.89
CA ARG A 907 -31.78 9.44 22.22
C ARG A 907 -31.14 10.39 21.21
N LEU A 908 -31.63 10.42 19.98
CA LEU A 908 -31.14 11.29 18.91
C LEU A 908 -31.71 12.72 18.99
N GLY A 909 -32.90 12.87 19.60
CA GLY A 909 -33.65 14.14 19.69
C GLY A 909 -34.67 14.31 18.56
#